data_AF-A0A922IF07-F1
#
_entry.id   AF-A0A922IF07-F1
#
_cell.length_a   1.000
_cell.length_b   1.000
_cell.length_c   1.000
_cell.angle_alpha   90.00
_cell.angle_beta   90.00
_cell.angle_gamma   90.00
#
_symmetry.space_group_name_H-M   'P 1'
#
loop_
_entity.id
_entity.type
_entity.pdbx_description
1 polymer ?
#
loop_
_entity_poly.entity_id
_entity_poly.type
_entity_poly.pdbx_seq_one_letter_code
_entity_poly.pdbx_strand_id
1 'polypeptide(L)'
;MSLSKSIDLGFAEPFTNEWLSKSKYFPSKIGGHPSFLVLNPILGYDQLNCRKCQKTMRFILQLYAPIESNEQAFHRQLFVFGCGRQEQCSNQFLVFRCQLPRTNQFYSHDPPDYDKDSVDYNPNPLKFGQSLCPICGIHANKRCSQCLKISYCSREHQIVHWKKGGHKDKCQQNDQETNDSNNVRYENLVFPEYEIIIDEADETENQPDDQDDVSEMEMKKYQDYVHQNQPSCQNENIEQYLPEDECNEQEQQTFDRFRQAIRRGEIIRYDSYWQQQNLLSKQSFDRILWISNRNRITDVPKCENCGSQRRFEFQIMPNLLNKIQLSKNDHMDWGTLLVFTCSMNCIKNHPTNVLDFYQPEYIHNQTIRIMDFLIFLMFILIRVKRISILCVIFFKNKVQKMNLFVKPLYIHYNSRLLSEATIFFIIITLIRFILPLMIVWRTDSFWIKESEYREMPDIDFRKDLILLLNVKTIANQEEHIIGFSTIDAINRILDDDKYLIPINIVQYEYDYDNDNRYDELKLILDIPVDLNRTHVVGFRLLTFFQYRLSERIQLEMESLADLNINDRIGGQYVRIEGHLEFVQRKPFNHRGYEFRFNQSIIPSDKKIHLEDILLRYSLRKYFTQMNVDYQHWQPYQSILNTRTKHPFRLDVTIYYHDQLFRYYTGFWYLIKWALVQYLAVFIIIDYFIHWIQCLVFDGYIVATIPRIQNVHLLNSILMKKQF
;
A
#
# COMPACT_ATOMS: atom_id res chain seq x y z
N MET A 1 11.56 -24.57 -44.80
CA MET A 1 11.27 -23.12 -44.96
C MET A 1 10.40 -22.68 -43.80
N SER A 2 11.01 -22.29 -42.69
CA SER A 2 10.32 -21.64 -41.58
C SER A 2 9.97 -20.23 -42.01
N LEU A 3 8.69 -19.86 -42.03
CA LEU A 3 8.26 -18.47 -42.19
C LEU A 3 8.96 -17.64 -41.09
N SER A 4 10.01 -16.91 -41.46
CA SER A 4 10.69 -15.94 -40.62
C SER A 4 9.72 -14.83 -40.24
N LYS A 5 9.90 -14.31 -39.03
CA LYS A 5 9.05 -13.33 -38.36
C LYS A 5 9.18 -11.98 -39.08
N SER A 6 8.15 -11.46 -39.75
CA SER A 6 8.14 -10.02 -40.04
C SER A 6 7.32 -9.32 -38.96
N ILE A 7 8.03 -8.68 -38.05
CA ILE A 7 7.50 -7.64 -37.19
C ILE A 7 8.34 -6.43 -37.53
N ASP A 8 7.71 -5.37 -38.02
CA ASP A 8 8.40 -4.15 -38.42
C ASP A 8 8.62 -3.30 -37.16
N LEU A 9 9.81 -2.70 -37.05
CA LEU A 9 10.22 -2.00 -35.85
C LEU A 9 10.11 -0.49 -36.08
N GLY A 10 9.44 0.20 -35.16
CA GLY A 10 9.28 1.64 -35.20
C GLY A 10 10.26 2.37 -34.28
N PHE A 11 10.86 3.44 -34.78
CA PHE A 11 11.77 4.35 -34.06
C PHE A 11 11.25 5.80 -34.09
N ALA A 12 11.64 6.60 -33.09
CA ALA A 12 11.18 7.99 -32.95
C ALA A 12 12.27 8.99 -33.34
N GLU A 13 12.05 9.71 -34.43
CA GLU A 13 12.97 10.71 -34.98
C GLU A 13 12.34 12.11 -35.00
N PRO A 14 13.12 13.19 -34.87
CA PRO A 14 12.60 14.53 -35.09
C PRO A 14 12.24 14.72 -36.56
N PHE A 15 11.13 15.41 -36.84
CA PHE A 15 10.78 15.76 -38.23
C PHE A 15 11.91 16.56 -38.89
N THR A 16 12.30 16.16 -40.10
CA THR A 16 13.28 16.89 -40.92
C THR A 16 12.74 18.29 -41.29
N ASN A 17 11.45 18.36 -41.63
CA ASN A 17 10.73 19.60 -41.91
C ASN A 17 9.37 19.60 -41.20
N GLU A 18 9.03 20.68 -40.50
CA GLU A 18 7.77 20.79 -39.73
C GLU A 18 6.52 20.59 -40.59
N TRP A 19 6.55 20.94 -41.88
CA TRP A 19 5.40 20.79 -42.77
C TRP A 19 5.02 19.33 -43.07
N LEU A 20 5.91 18.36 -42.86
CA LEU A 20 5.63 16.93 -43.08
C LEU A 20 4.64 16.40 -42.04
N SER A 21 4.48 17.10 -40.92
CA SER A 21 3.47 16.82 -39.90
C SER A 21 2.03 17.11 -40.35
N LYS A 22 1.83 17.84 -41.46
CA LYS A 22 0.51 18.24 -41.97
C LYS A 22 -0.28 17.03 -42.45
N SER A 23 -1.61 17.08 -42.31
CA SER A 23 -2.51 15.97 -42.68
C SER A 23 -2.39 15.51 -44.13
N LYS A 24 -1.96 16.37 -45.07
CA LYS A 24 -1.81 15.98 -46.49
C LYS A 24 -0.72 14.93 -46.72
N TYR A 25 0.25 14.80 -45.81
CA TYR A 25 1.36 13.86 -45.92
C TYR A 25 1.12 12.54 -45.19
N PHE A 26 -0.03 12.39 -44.52
CA PHE A 26 -0.40 11.19 -43.75
C PHE A 26 0.69 10.68 -42.78
N PRO A 27 1.22 11.52 -41.88
CA PRO A 27 2.38 11.15 -41.07
C PRO A 27 2.01 10.13 -39.98
N SER A 28 2.90 9.17 -39.76
CA SER A 28 2.98 8.39 -38.53
C SER A 28 3.80 9.19 -37.52
N LYS A 29 3.21 9.57 -36.39
CA LYS A 29 3.85 10.52 -35.46
C LYS A 29 3.42 10.37 -34.01
N ILE A 30 4.21 10.94 -33.11
CA ILE A 30 4.00 11.03 -31.67
C ILE A 30 3.72 12.48 -31.31
N GLY A 31 2.78 12.72 -30.41
CA GLY A 31 2.53 14.04 -29.83
C GLY A 31 2.12 15.12 -30.85
N GLY A 32 2.20 16.38 -30.45
CA GLY A 32 1.72 17.51 -31.25
C GLY A 32 0.20 17.55 -31.42
N HIS A 33 -0.28 18.18 -32.50
CA HIS A 33 -1.69 18.16 -32.89
C HIS A 33 -2.00 16.93 -33.76
N PRO A 34 -3.13 16.23 -33.55
CA PRO A 34 -3.50 15.12 -34.42
C PRO A 34 -3.65 15.57 -35.87
N SER A 35 -3.01 14.86 -36.80
CA SER A 35 -3.24 15.08 -38.23
C SER A 35 -4.42 14.22 -38.65
N PHE A 36 -5.64 14.74 -38.48
CA PHE A 36 -6.85 14.00 -38.77
C PHE A 36 -6.97 13.63 -40.24
N LEU A 37 -7.39 12.39 -40.51
CA LEU A 37 -7.76 11.89 -41.82
C LEU A 37 -9.14 12.42 -42.26
N VAL A 38 -10.20 12.22 -41.48
CA VAL A 38 -11.50 12.85 -41.75
C VAL A 38 -11.49 14.27 -41.19
N LEU A 39 -11.81 15.27 -42.03
CA LEU A 39 -11.75 16.69 -41.62
C LEU A 39 -13.09 17.25 -41.16
N ASN A 40 -14.18 16.51 -41.37
CA ASN A 40 -15.50 16.80 -40.84
C ASN A 40 -16.35 15.51 -40.82
N PRO A 41 -16.84 15.06 -39.64
CA PRO A 41 -16.58 15.60 -38.30
C PRO A 41 -15.20 15.18 -37.76
N ILE A 42 -14.72 15.85 -36.71
CA ILE A 42 -13.46 15.52 -36.00
C ILE A 42 -13.74 15.17 -34.53
N LEU A 43 -12.82 14.43 -33.89
CA LEU A 43 -12.95 14.03 -32.48
C LEU A 43 -12.97 15.24 -31.55
N GLY A 44 -13.88 15.24 -30.57
CA GLY A 44 -14.05 16.31 -29.58
C GLY A 44 -14.01 15.84 -28.13
N TYR A 45 -14.31 16.77 -27.21
CA TYR A 45 -14.31 16.51 -25.77
C TYR A 45 -15.21 15.35 -25.37
N ASP A 46 -16.39 15.23 -25.99
CA ASP A 46 -17.41 14.24 -25.62
C ASP A 46 -16.98 12.80 -25.91
N GLN A 47 -16.10 12.59 -26.90
CA GLN A 47 -15.54 11.27 -27.22
C GLN A 47 -14.20 11.02 -26.51
N LEU A 48 -13.48 12.09 -26.13
CA LEU A 48 -12.13 12.04 -25.58
C LEU A 48 -12.08 12.37 -24.08
N ASN A 49 -13.17 12.19 -23.32
CA ASN A 49 -13.16 12.39 -21.87
C ASN A 49 -12.67 11.13 -21.14
N CYS A 50 -11.82 11.32 -20.14
CA CYS A 50 -11.39 10.23 -19.26
C CYS A 50 -12.54 9.79 -18.36
N ARG A 51 -12.85 8.48 -18.34
CA ARG A 51 -13.94 7.93 -17.51
C ARG A 51 -13.72 8.13 -16.00
N LYS A 52 -12.47 8.31 -15.57
CA LYS A 52 -12.08 8.48 -14.16
C LYS A 52 -12.05 9.95 -13.72
N CYS A 53 -11.21 10.77 -14.36
CA CYS A 53 -11.03 12.17 -13.97
C CYS A 53 -11.89 13.17 -14.74
N GLN A 54 -12.62 12.73 -15.77
CA GLN A 54 -13.47 13.56 -16.65
C GLN A 54 -12.70 14.70 -17.36
N LYS A 55 -11.37 14.66 -17.39
CA LYS A 55 -10.54 15.55 -18.19
C LYS A 55 -10.36 15.00 -19.60
N THR A 56 -10.01 15.88 -20.54
CA THR A 56 -9.69 15.49 -21.92
C THR A 56 -8.44 14.61 -21.95
N MET A 57 -8.53 13.48 -22.65
CA MET A 57 -7.39 12.62 -22.93
C MET A 57 -6.42 13.31 -23.90
N ARG A 58 -5.14 12.98 -23.77
CA ARG A 58 -4.06 13.60 -24.56
C ARG A 58 -3.72 12.69 -25.72
N PHE A 59 -3.41 13.31 -26.85
CA PHE A 59 -2.94 12.61 -28.04
C PHE A 59 -1.54 12.05 -27.80
N ILE A 60 -1.38 10.73 -27.90
CA ILE A 60 -0.11 10.03 -27.69
C ILE A 60 0.59 9.85 -29.04
N LEU A 61 -0.07 9.16 -29.98
CA LEU A 61 0.49 8.87 -31.29
C LEU A 61 -0.61 8.61 -32.32
N GLN A 62 -0.24 8.71 -33.59
CA GLN A 62 -1.01 8.22 -34.72
C GLN A 62 -0.14 7.37 -35.65
N LEU A 63 -0.73 6.35 -36.27
CA LEU A 63 -0.08 5.51 -37.28
C LEU A 63 -0.89 5.53 -38.56
N TYR A 64 -0.22 5.80 -39.68
CA TYR A 64 -0.78 5.60 -41.01
C TYR A 64 -0.52 4.16 -41.45
N ALA A 65 -1.58 3.42 -41.73
CA ALA A 65 -1.57 1.99 -42.00
C ALA A 65 -2.52 1.66 -43.17
N PRO A 66 -2.19 2.11 -44.39
CA PRO A 66 -3.05 1.99 -45.57
C PRO A 66 -3.30 0.52 -45.95
N ILE A 67 -4.45 0.27 -46.60
CA ILE A 67 -4.82 -1.06 -47.08
C ILE A 67 -5.23 -0.96 -48.54
N GLU A 68 -4.29 -1.20 -49.45
CA GLU A 68 -4.53 -1.07 -50.89
C GLU A 68 -5.57 -2.06 -51.41
N SER A 69 -5.68 -3.25 -50.79
CA SER A 69 -6.63 -4.29 -51.17
C SER A 69 -8.09 -3.95 -50.86
N ASN A 70 -8.34 -2.97 -50.00
CA ASN A 70 -9.68 -2.55 -49.60
C ASN A 70 -9.92 -1.10 -49.99
N GLU A 71 -10.75 -0.89 -51.02
CA GLU A 71 -11.06 0.44 -51.54
C GLU A 71 -11.56 1.42 -50.48
N GLN A 72 -12.29 0.95 -49.46
CA GLN A 72 -12.85 1.79 -48.41
C GLN A 72 -11.84 2.14 -47.30
N ALA A 73 -10.75 1.37 -47.20
CA ALA A 73 -9.69 1.55 -46.21
C ALA A 73 -8.34 1.87 -46.86
N PHE A 74 -8.37 2.42 -48.07
CA PHE A 74 -7.17 2.81 -48.83
C PHE A 74 -6.28 3.74 -48.00
N HIS A 75 -6.87 4.81 -47.46
CA HIS A 75 -6.27 5.58 -46.39
C HIS A 75 -6.83 5.08 -45.07
N ARG A 76 -5.96 4.66 -44.16
CA ARG A 76 -6.35 4.17 -42.84
C ARG A 76 -5.37 4.68 -41.80
N GLN A 77 -5.92 5.21 -40.72
CA GLN A 77 -5.14 5.81 -39.65
C GLN A 77 -5.67 5.39 -38.29
N LEU A 78 -4.75 5.11 -37.38
CA LEU A 78 -5.04 4.72 -36.00
C LEU A 78 -4.56 5.84 -35.07
N PHE A 79 -5.42 6.32 -34.19
CA PHE A 79 -5.11 7.35 -33.21
C PHE A 79 -5.14 6.75 -31.81
N VAL A 80 -4.14 7.05 -31.00
CA VAL A 80 -4.04 6.59 -29.61
C VAL A 80 -4.06 7.80 -28.68
N PHE A 81 -4.95 7.77 -27.70
CA PHE A 81 -5.09 8.79 -26.67
C PHE A 81 -4.95 8.16 -25.28
N GLY A 82 -4.46 8.93 -24.31
CA GLY A 82 -4.34 8.44 -22.93
C GLY A 82 -4.43 9.52 -21.86
N CYS A 83 -4.64 9.09 -20.62
CA CYS A 83 -4.74 9.96 -19.46
C CYS A 83 -3.75 9.52 -18.35
N GLY A 84 -2.97 10.47 -17.83
CA GLY A 84 -2.10 10.26 -16.65
C GLY A 84 -2.26 11.35 -15.59
N ARG A 85 -3.35 12.12 -15.63
CA ARG A 85 -3.58 13.28 -14.74
C ARG A 85 -3.64 12.94 -13.25
N GLN A 86 -3.99 11.71 -12.91
CA GLN A 86 -4.16 11.19 -11.56
C GLN A 86 -3.75 9.72 -11.57
N GLU A 87 -3.27 9.19 -10.43
CA GLU A 87 -2.83 7.78 -10.30
C GLU A 87 -3.89 6.77 -10.76
N GLN A 88 -5.15 6.99 -10.39
CA GLN A 88 -6.27 6.14 -10.78
C GLN A 88 -6.56 6.12 -12.29
N CYS A 89 -5.98 7.04 -13.06
CA CYS A 89 -6.17 7.14 -14.51
C CYS A 89 -5.07 6.43 -15.31
N SER A 90 -4.00 5.93 -14.69
CA SER A 90 -2.82 5.36 -15.37
C SER A 90 -3.13 4.34 -16.47
N ASN A 91 -4.20 3.56 -16.31
CA ASN A 91 -4.65 2.55 -17.29
C ASN A 91 -5.83 3.02 -18.16
N GLN A 92 -5.99 4.32 -18.43
CA GLN A 92 -7.06 4.85 -19.28
C GLN A 92 -6.50 5.28 -20.64
N PHE A 93 -6.74 4.45 -21.66
CA PHE A 93 -6.36 4.69 -23.05
C PHE A 93 -7.56 4.49 -23.98
N LEU A 94 -7.54 5.21 -25.10
CA LEU A 94 -8.52 5.08 -26.18
C LEU A 94 -7.78 4.93 -27.51
N VAL A 95 -8.30 4.06 -28.37
CA VAL A 95 -7.79 3.89 -29.73
C VAL A 95 -8.95 4.06 -30.71
N PHE A 96 -8.73 4.88 -31.73
CA PHE A 96 -9.70 5.10 -32.79
C PHE A 96 -9.09 4.76 -34.14
N ARG A 97 -9.87 4.06 -34.96
CA ARG A 97 -9.58 3.81 -36.37
C ARG A 97 -10.40 4.73 -37.25
N CYS A 98 -9.73 5.39 -38.17
CA CYS A 98 -10.33 6.22 -39.21
C CYS A 98 -9.95 5.68 -40.58
N GLN A 99 -10.88 5.66 -41.52
CA GLN A 99 -10.69 5.12 -42.86
C GLN A 99 -11.32 6.03 -43.91
N LEU A 100 -10.67 6.15 -45.05
CA LEU A 100 -11.18 6.85 -46.23
C LEU A 100 -10.83 6.07 -47.50
N PRO A 101 -11.73 6.10 -48.50
CA PRO A 101 -11.39 5.64 -49.82
C PRO A 101 -10.38 6.55 -50.51
N ARG A 102 -9.72 6.00 -51.55
CA ARG A 102 -8.74 6.74 -52.35
C ARG A 102 -9.32 8.04 -52.92
N THR A 103 -10.49 7.96 -53.55
CA THR A 103 -11.24 9.12 -53.99
C THR A 103 -12.13 9.61 -52.86
N ASN A 104 -11.79 10.77 -52.29
CA ASN A 104 -12.54 11.36 -51.18
C ASN A 104 -12.61 12.88 -51.32
N GLN A 105 -13.41 13.51 -50.46
CA GLN A 105 -13.66 14.97 -50.50
C GLN A 105 -12.57 15.81 -49.81
N PHE A 106 -11.61 15.19 -49.13
CA PHE A 106 -10.68 15.85 -48.22
C PHE A 106 -9.24 15.91 -48.72
N TYR A 107 -8.83 14.97 -49.58
CA TYR A 107 -7.48 14.87 -50.12
C TYR A 107 -7.51 14.75 -51.64
N SER A 108 -6.43 15.22 -52.25
CA SER A 108 -6.20 15.00 -53.68
C SER A 108 -6.08 13.51 -53.97
N HIS A 109 -6.47 13.12 -55.18
CA HIS A 109 -6.23 11.77 -55.68
C HIS A 109 -4.73 11.48 -55.88
N ASP A 110 -3.97 12.51 -56.24
CA ASP A 110 -2.54 12.42 -56.53
C ASP A 110 -1.71 12.71 -55.27
N PRO A 111 -0.59 12.00 -55.08
CA PRO A 111 0.25 12.17 -53.89
C PRO A 111 0.85 13.58 -53.82
N PRO A 112 1.04 14.12 -52.62
CA PRO A 112 1.71 15.41 -52.44
C PRO A 112 3.21 15.31 -52.79
N ASP A 113 3.82 16.45 -53.13
CA ASP A 113 5.26 16.57 -53.25
C ASP A 113 5.90 16.58 -51.84
N TYR A 114 6.79 15.62 -51.58
CA TYR A 114 7.47 15.44 -50.30
C TYR A 114 8.77 16.27 -50.21
N ASP A 115 9.34 16.69 -51.34
CA ASP A 115 10.58 17.46 -51.37
C ASP A 115 10.33 18.96 -51.17
N LYS A 116 9.13 19.43 -51.53
CA LYS A 116 8.73 20.83 -51.42
C LYS A 116 7.30 20.98 -50.93
N ASP A 117 7.08 21.88 -49.97
CA ASP A 117 5.74 22.23 -49.53
C ASP A 117 5.03 23.10 -50.58
N SER A 118 4.30 22.43 -51.47
CA SER A 118 3.40 23.10 -52.41
C SER A 118 2.26 23.77 -51.65
N VAL A 119 2.14 25.10 -51.83
CA VAL A 119 1.11 25.92 -51.16
C VAL A 119 -0.27 25.73 -51.79
N ASP A 120 -0.32 25.16 -52.99
CA ASP A 120 -1.53 25.06 -53.83
C ASP A 120 -2.65 24.26 -53.17
N TYR A 121 -2.31 23.25 -52.35
CA TYR A 121 -3.27 22.40 -51.66
C TYR A 121 -2.91 22.16 -50.20
N ASN A 122 -3.72 22.70 -49.28
CA ASN A 122 -3.63 22.44 -47.85
C ASN A 122 -5.01 22.12 -47.26
N PRO A 123 -5.31 20.83 -47.01
CA PRO A 123 -6.56 20.40 -46.43
C PRO A 123 -6.57 20.73 -44.93
N ASN A 124 -7.55 21.53 -44.50
CA ASN A 124 -7.64 22.04 -43.12
C ASN A 124 -9.09 21.91 -42.61
N PRO A 125 -9.32 21.34 -41.41
CA PRO A 125 -10.65 21.23 -40.81
C PRO A 125 -11.44 22.56 -40.76
N LEU A 126 -10.76 23.70 -40.61
CA LEU A 126 -11.40 25.02 -40.61
C LEU A 126 -12.16 25.30 -41.92
N LYS A 127 -11.64 24.85 -43.08
CA LYS A 127 -12.30 24.99 -44.38
C LYS A 127 -13.59 24.18 -44.47
N PHE A 128 -13.73 23.14 -43.65
CA PHE A 128 -14.90 22.29 -43.57
C PHE A 128 -15.84 22.67 -42.41
N GLY A 129 -15.67 23.88 -41.84
CA GLY A 129 -16.53 24.41 -40.77
C GLY A 129 -16.26 23.85 -39.37
N GLN A 130 -15.14 23.15 -39.17
CA GLN A 130 -14.78 22.57 -37.89
C GLN A 130 -13.83 23.49 -37.12
N SER A 131 -14.20 23.88 -35.89
CA SER A 131 -13.36 24.70 -35.01
C SER A 131 -12.40 23.83 -34.19
N LEU A 132 -11.11 24.15 -34.25
CA LEU A 132 -10.05 23.45 -33.53
C LEU A 132 -9.66 24.17 -32.24
N CYS A 133 -9.28 23.41 -31.22
CA CYS A 133 -8.66 23.97 -30.03
C CYS A 133 -7.19 24.33 -30.33
N PRO A 134 -6.73 25.57 -30.08
CA PRO A 134 -5.36 25.98 -30.39
C PRO A 134 -4.30 25.24 -29.55
N ILE A 135 -4.69 24.64 -28.42
CA ILE A 135 -3.76 23.88 -27.58
C ILE A 135 -3.61 22.45 -28.08
N CYS A 136 -4.68 21.67 -28.16
CA CYS A 136 -4.57 20.23 -28.41
C CYS A 136 -5.01 19.79 -29.81
N GLY A 137 -5.51 20.70 -30.65
CA GLY A 137 -5.88 20.40 -32.03
C GLY A 137 -7.15 19.56 -32.22
N ILE A 138 -7.93 19.27 -31.17
CA ILE A 138 -9.22 18.54 -31.28
C ILE A 138 -10.41 19.51 -31.48
N HIS A 139 -11.58 18.97 -31.78
CA HIS A 139 -12.81 19.76 -31.95
C HIS A 139 -13.14 20.60 -30.71
N ALA A 140 -13.43 21.88 -30.93
CA ALA A 140 -13.69 22.87 -29.91
C ALA A 140 -15.08 23.48 -30.07
N ASN A 141 -15.93 23.33 -29.05
CA ASN A 141 -17.29 23.84 -29.04
C ASN A 141 -17.47 25.11 -28.19
N LYS A 142 -16.51 25.47 -27.32
CA LYS A 142 -16.64 26.62 -26.40
C LYS A 142 -15.87 27.83 -26.93
N ARG A 143 -16.58 28.84 -27.43
CA ARG A 143 -15.96 30.10 -27.89
C ARG A 143 -15.56 31.00 -26.73
N CYS A 144 -14.46 31.74 -26.90
CA CYS A 144 -14.09 32.80 -25.97
C CYS A 144 -15.22 33.84 -25.89
N SER A 145 -15.74 34.12 -24.71
CA SER A 145 -16.85 35.06 -24.52
C SER A 145 -16.51 36.50 -24.89
N GLN A 146 -15.22 36.86 -24.92
CA GLN A 146 -14.77 38.22 -25.22
C GLN A 146 -14.51 38.44 -26.72
N CYS A 147 -13.68 37.61 -27.36
CA CYS A 147 -13.37 37.80 -28.78
C CYS A 147 -14.25 37.00 -29.75
N LEU A 148 -14.92 35.93 -29.30
CA LEU A 148 -15.70 34.97 -30.11
C LEU A 148 -14.96 34.29 -31.29
N LYS A 149 -13.69 34.63 -31.56
CA LYS A 149 -12.86 34.10 -32.64
C LYS A 149 -12.26 32.72 -32.31
N ILE A 150 -11.71 32.56 -31.10
CA ILE A 150 -11.02 31.32 -30.69
C ILE A 150 -11.98 30.41 -29.94
N SER A 151 -11.94 29.11 -30.29
CA SER A 151 -12.72 28.06 -29.65
C SER A 151 -11.82 27.11 -28.86
N TYR A 152 -12.32 26.61 -27.73
CA TYR A 152 -11.64 25.66 -26.85
C TYR A 152 -12.46 24.38 -26.67
N CYS A 153 -11.79 23.24 -26.51
CA CYS A 153 -12.47 21.99 -26.17
C CYS A 153 -12.84 21.91 -24.68
N SER A 154 -12.09 22.58 -23.80
CA SER A 154 -12.29 22.55 -22.35
C SER A 154 -11.95 23.90 -21.70
N ARG A 155 -12.48 24.13 -20.49
CA ARG A 155 -12.16 25.31 -19.68
C ARG A 155 -10.69 25.31 -19.25
N GLU A 156 -10.10 24.14 -19.05
CA GLU A 156 -8.68 23.99 -18.70
C GLU A 156 -7.79 24.56 -19.80
N HIS A 157 -8.06 24.21 -21.07
CA HIS A 157 -7.34 24.76 -22.21
C HIS A 157 -7.54 26.27 -22.35
N GLN A 158 -8.76 26.78 -22.18
CA GLN A 158 -9.00 28.22 -22.21
C GLN A 158 -8.14 28.98 -21.18
N ILE A 159 -8.09 28.50 -19.93
CA ILE A 159 -7.31 29.15 -18.86
C ILE A 159 -5.82 29.12 -19.17
N VAL A 160 -5.30 28.00 -19.69
CA VAL A 160 -3.87 27.88 -20.00
C VAL A 160 -3.49 28.76 -21.19
N HIS A 161 -4.30 28.79 -22.24
CA HIS A 161 -4.08 29.68 -23.39
C HIS A 161 -4.12 31.15 -22.96
N TRP A 162 -5.06 31.50 -22.07
CA TRP A 162 -5.17 32.84 -21.50
C TRP A 162 -3.94 33.26 -20.68
N LYS A 163 -3.41 32.37 -19.84
CA LYS A 163 -2.29 32.68 -18.93
C LYS A 163 -0.92 32.57 -19.59
N LYS A 164 -0.69 31.52 -20.37
CA LYS A 164 0.63 31.18 -20.95
C LYS A 164 0.73 31.49 -22.44
N GLY A 165 -0.35 31.27 -23.19
CA GLY A 165 -0.34 31.37 -24.66
C GLY A 165 -0.59 32.77 -25.21
N GLY A 166 -0.49 33.83 -24.40
CA GLY A 166 -0.61 35.21 -24.85
C GLY A 166 -2.01 35.63 -25.33
N HIS A 167 -3.03 34.78 -25.17
CA HIS A 167 -4.38 35.12 -25.62
C HIS A 167 -4.96 36.32 -24.86
N LYS A 168 -4.60 36.53 -23.58
CA LYS A 168 -5.05 37.68 -22.78
C LYS A 168 -4.80 39.02 -23.47
N ASP A 169 -3.64 39.17 -24.11
CA ASP A 169 -3.21 40.42 -24.75
C ASP A 169 -3.81 40.53 -26.16
N LYS A 170 -3.83 39.42 -26.91
CA LYS A 170 -4.40 39.35 -28.26
C LYS A 170 -5.93 39.36 -28.32
N CYS A 171 -6.63 39.06 -27.21
CA CYS A 171 -8.10 38.97 -27.19
C CYS A 171 -8.77 40.32 -27.50
N GLN A 172 -8.09 41.43 -27.18
CA GLN A 172 -8.60 42.79 -27.36
C GLN A 172 -8.19 43.41 -28.71
N GLN A 173 -7.15 42.88 -29.36
CA GLN A 173 -6.68 43.36 -30.65
C GLN A 173 -7.53 42.74 -31.77
N ASN A 174 -8.11 43.58 -32.62
CA ASN A 174 -9.00 43.13 -33.68
C ASN A 174 -8.27 42.68 -34.96
N ASP A 175 -6.96 42.47 -34.87
CA ASP A 175 -6.09 42.37 -36.04
C ASP A 175 -5.90 40.94 -36.57
N GLN A 176 -5.52 40.94 -37.85
CA GLN A 176 -5.46 39.84 -38.81
C GLN A 176 -4.50 38.73 -38.40
N GLU A 177 -4.71 37.55 -39.00
CA GLU A 177 -3.92 36.33 -38.87
C GLU A 177 -2.41 36.59 -38.85
N THR A 178 -1.83 36.71 -37.66
CA THR A 178 -0.38 36.59 -37.48
C THR A 178 -0.08 35.14 -37.16
N ASN A 179 0.67 34.47 -38.04
CA ASN A 179 1.24 33.14 -37.79
C ASN A 179 1.88 33.11 -36.40
N ASP A 180 1.33 32.29 -35.50
CA ASP A 180 1.81 32.13 -34.13
C ASP A 180 3.16 31.42 -34.15
N SER A 181 4.25 32.16 -34.31
CA SER A 181 5.62 31.68 -34.07
C SER A 181 6.13 32.20 -32.73
N ASN A 182 5.32 32.08 -31.67
CA ASN A 182 5.84 32.02 -30.31
C ASN A 182 5.74 30.57 -29.88
N ASN A 183 6.89 29.90 -29.80
CA ASN A 183 7.05 28.46 -29.56
C ASN A 183 6.69 28.10 -28.10
N VAL A 184 5.45 28.41 -27.69
CA VAL A 184 4.96 28.20 -26.33
C VAL A 184 4.62 26.73 -26.17
N ARG A 185 5.47 26.01 -25.45
CA ARG A 185 5.23 24.61 -25.12
C ARG A 185 4.16 24.50 -24.03
N TYR A 186 3.06 23.83 -24.35
CA TYR A 186 2.00 23.49 -23.39
C TYR A 186 2.34 22.23 -22.61
N GLU A 187 3.38 22.35 -21.78
CA GLU A 187 3.83 21.29 -20.86
C GLU A 187 2.62 20.67 -20.13
N ASN A 188 2.59 19.34 -20.07
CA ASN A 188 1.56 18.50 -19.46
C ASN A 188 0.26 18.38 -20.26
N LEU A 189 -0.04 19.21 -21.26
CA LEU A 189 -1.26 19.11 -22.09
C LEU A 189 -1.01 18.50 -23.46
N VAL A 190 0.13 18.84 -24.07
CA VAL A 190 0.53 18.39 -25.41
C VAL A 190 1.94 17.80 -25.31
N PHE A 191 2.14 16.64 -25.91
CA PHE A 191 3.44 15.99 -25.94
C PHE A 191 4.30 16.53 -27.10
N PRO A 192 5.64 16.47 -26.96
CA PRO A 192 6.54 16.87 -28.04
C PRO A 192 6.29 16.03 -29.30
N GLU A 193 6.51 16.65 -30.45
CA GLU A 193 6.21 16.06 -31.75
C GLU A 193 7.44 15.35 -32.33
N TYR A 194 7.25 14.09 -32.74
CA TYR A 194 8.27 13.24 -33.37
C TYR A 194 7.65 12.40 -34.48
N GLU A 195 8.41 12.14 -35.54
CA GLU A 195 8.06 11.21 -36.62
C GLU A 195 8.34 9.77 -36.19
N ILE A 196 7.49 8.84 -36.62
CA ILE A 196 7.68 7.41 -36.43
C ILE A 196 8.14 6.82 -37.75
N ILE A 197 9.38 6.36 -37.80
CA ILE A 197 9.95 5.64 -38.93
C ILE A 197 9.82 4.15 -38.64
N ILE A 198 9.28 3.39 -39.59
CA ILE A 198 9.08 1.94 -39.47
C ILE A 198 10.05 1.28 -40.44
N ASP A 199 11.01 0.53 -39.91
CA ASP A 199 11.98 -0.22 -40.68
C ASP A 199 11.56 -1.70 -40.76
N GLU A 200 11.66 -2.26 -41.97
CA GLU A 200 11.50 -3.70 -42.19
C GLU A 200 12.66 -4.44 -41.52
N ALA A 201 12.34 -5.37 -40.63
CA ALA A 201 13.36 -6.12 -39.89
C ALA A 201 14.00 -7.18 -40.79
N ASP A 202 15.02 -6.81 -41.58
CA ASP A 202 15.85 -7.78 -42.28
C ASP A 202 16.75 -8.53 -41.29
N GLU A 203 16.69 -9.86 -41.30
CA GLU A 203 17.56 -10.74 -40.49
C GLU A 203 19.02 -10.80 -41.01
N THR A 204 19.41 -9.92 -41.94
CA THR A 204 20.77 -9.85 -42.48
C THR A 204 21.34 -8.44 -42.30
N GLU A 205 22.42 -8.38 -41.53
CA GLU A 205 23.39 -7.28 -41.46
C GLU A 205 22.92 -6.00 -40.75
N ASN A 206 23.05 -6.03 -39.42
CA ASN A 206 23.77 -4.96 -38.72
C ASN A 206 24.83 -5.64 -37.84
N GLN A 207 25.93 -6.07 -38.47
CA GLN A 207 27.22 -5.97 -37.78
C GLN A 207 27.39 -4.49 -37.45
N PRO A 208 27.88 -4.12 -36.26
CA PRO A 208 28.20 -2.73 -35.99
C PRO A 208 29.36 -2.36 -36.92
N ASP A 209 29.06 -1.72 -38.05
CA ASP A 209 30.07 -1.05 -38.86
C ASP A 209 30.64 0.10 -38.02
N ASP A 210 31.97 0.12 -37.96
CA ASP A 210 32.78 1.13 -37.30
C ASP A 210 32.51 2.53 -37.93
N GLN A 211 31.51 3.24 -37.42
CA GLN A 211 31.38 4.69 -37.56
C GLN A 211 31.13 5.31 -36.18
N ASP A 212 32.23 5.68 -35.54
CA ASP A 212 32.40 6.02 -34.13
C ASP A 212 31.86 7.40 -33.69
N ASP A 213 31.15 8.18 -34.50
CA ASP A 213 30.91 9.61 -34.14
C ASP A 213 29.44 10.02 -33.85
N VAL A 214 28.44 9.17 -34.10
CA VAL A 214 27.01 9.58 -33.92
C VAL A 214 26.37 9.05 -32.61
N SER A 215 26.97 8.03 -31.97
CA SER A 215 26.34 7.28 -30.87
C SER A 215 26.59 7.84 -29.46
N GLU A 216 27.71 8.53 -29.20
CA GLU A 216 27.99 9.11 -27.87
C GLU A 216 27.10 10.31 -27.52
N MET A 217 26.73 11.12 -28.52
CA MET A 217 25.94 12.34 -28.30
C MET A 217 24.48 12.02 -27.96
N GLU A 218 23.91 11.00 -28.61
CA GLU A 218 22.57 10.51 -28.32
C GLU A 218 22.50 9.78 -26.97
N MET A 219 23.54 9.03 -26.63
CA MET A 219 23.66 8.34 -25.35
C MET A 219 23.85 9.32 -24.18
N LYS A 220 24.57 10.44 -24.38
CA LYS A 220 24.60 11.56 -23.42
C LYS A 220 23.24 12.24 -23.29
N LYS A 221 22.57 12.56 -24.40
CA LYS A 221 21.20 13.11 -24.37
C LYS A 221 20.22 12.19 -23.63
N TYR A 222 20.35 10.88 -23.81
CA TYR A 222 19.55 9.87 -23.11
C TYR A 222 19.89 9.79 -21.62
N GLN A 223 21.18 9.81 -21.25
CA GLN A 223 21.62 9.83 -19.85
C GLN A 223 21.19 11.11 -19.12
N ASP A 224 21.28 12.27 -19.78
CA ASP A 224 20.81 13.55 -19.25
C ASP A 224 19.29 13.58 -19.06
N TYR A 225 18.54 12.94 -19.98
CA TYR A 225 17.08 12.78 -19.88
C TYR A 225 16.66 11.88 -18.72
N VAL A 226 17.32 10.74 -18.53
CA VAL A 226 17.06 9.79 -17.43
C VAL A 226 17.38 10.42 -16.07
N HIS A 227 18.44 11.23 -16.00
CA HIS A 227 18.79 12.01 -14.81
C HIS A 227 17.77 13.10 -14.47
N GLN A 228 17.13 13.72 -15.46
CA GLN A 228 16.15 14.80 -15.25
C GLN A 228 14.73 14.32 -14.92
N ASN A 229 14.25 13.25 -15.56
CA ASN A 229 12.82 12.90 -15.58
C ASN A 229 12.42 11.70 -14.70
N GLN A 230 13.36 10.93 -14.14
CA GLN A 230 13.10 9.79 -13.23
C GLN A 230 11.84 8.96 -13.59
N PRO A 231 11.75 8.36 -14.79
CA PRO A 231 10.61 7.51 -15.15
C PRO A 231 10.51 6.27 -14.24
N SER A 232 9.30 5.97 -13.77
CA SER A 232 8.97 4.91 -12.79
C SER A 232 9.44 3.52 -13.20
N CYS A 233 9.40 3.21 -14.49
CA CYS A 233 9.66 1.87 -15.02
C CYS A 233 11.07 1.65 -15.59
N GLN A 234 12.00 2.59 -15.41
CA GLN A 234 13.41 2.41 -15.83
C GLN A 234 14.44 2.62 -14.72
N ASN A 235 14.07 3.26 -13.60
CA ASN A 235 14.97 3.46 -12.45
C ASN A 235 14.76 2.45 -11.33
N GLU A 236 13.75 1.59 -11.43
CA GLU A 236 13.61 0.45 -10.56
C GLU A 236 14.37 -0.72 -11.19
N ASN A 237 15.41 -1.20 -10.51
CA ASN A 237 16.13 -2.43 -10.85
C ASN A 237 15.13 -3.52 -11.20
N ILE A 238 14.85 -3.77 -12.48
CA ILE A 238 13.88 -4.81 -12.84
C ILE A 238 14.38 -6.20 -12.35
N GLU A 239 15.69 -6.32 -12.09
CA GLU A 239 16.35 -7.46 -11.44
C GLU A 239 15.95 -7.66 -9.98
N GLN A 240 15.48 -6.64 -9.27
CA GLN A 240 15.07 -6.74 -7.86
C GLN A 240 13.62 -7.27 -7.69
N TYR A 241 12.87 -7.42 -8.78
CA TYR A 241 11.45 -7.81 -8.76
C TYR A 241 11.20 -9.27 -9.14
N LEU A 242 12.27 -10.02 -9.39
CA LEU A 242 12.26 -11.46 -9.51
C LEU A 242 12.83 -12.04 -8.21
N PRO A 243 12.06 -12.79 -7.40
CA PRO A 243 12.64 -13.61 -6.36
C PRO A 243 13.65 -14.53 -7.03
N GLU A 244 14.94 -14.42 -6.69
CA GLU A 244 15.99 -15.30 -7.22
C GLU A 244 15.69 -16.79 -6.93
N ASP A 245 14.75 -17.08 -6.02
CA ASP A 245 14.44 -18.43 -5.57
C ASP A 245 13.25 -19.12 -6.26
N GLU A 246 12.51 -18.48 -7.19
CA GLU A 246 11.37 -19.14 -7.90
C GLU A 246 11.14 -18.66 -9.36
N CYS A 247 12.17 -18.37 -10.15
CA CYS A 247 11.96 -18.03 -11.56
C CYS A 247 12.19 -19.22 -12.51
N ASN A 248 11.15 -19.62 -13.22
CA ASN A 248 11.26 -20.61 -14.31
C ASN A 248 12.17 -20.06 -15.42
N GLU A 249 13.08 -20.88 -15.96
CA GLU A 249 14.00 -20.49 -17.05
C GLU A 249 13.28 -19.82 -18.24
N GLN A 250 12.01 -20.18 -18.48
CA GLN A 250 11.16 -19.61 -19.53
C GLN A 250 10.72 -18.16 -19.26
N GLU A 251 10.49 -17.77 -17.99
CA GLU A 251 10.17 -16.38 -17.62
C GLU A 251 11.40 -15.48 -17.81
N GLN A 252 12.58 -15.96 -17.42
CA GLN A 252 13.84 -15.26 -17.62
C GLN A 252 14.13 -15.02 -19.11
N GLN A 253 13.97 -16.06 -19.95
CA GLN A 253 14.14 -15.92 -21.41
C GLN A 253 13.14 -14.95 -22.05
N THR A 254 11.90 -14.92 -21.56
CA THR A 254 10.86 -14.00 -22.04
C THR A 254 11.23 -12.57 -21.70
N PHE A 255 11.68 -12.34 -20.46
CA PHE A 255 12.10 -11.03 -19.99
C PHE A 255 13.38 -10.53 -20.67
N ASP A 256 14.34 -11.41 -20.96
CA ASP A 256 15.58 -11.06 -21.64
C ASP A 256 15.32 -10.57 -23.08
N ARG A 257 14.39 -11.21 -23.79
CA ARG A 257 13.95 -10.73 -25.13
C ARG A 257 13.31 -9.35 -25.04
N PHE A 258 12.48 -9.10 -24.02
CA PHE A 258 11.88 -7.80 -23.79
C PHE A 258 12.93 -6.72 -23.49
N ARG A 259 13.95 -7.06 -22.68
CA ARG A 259 15.08 -6.17 -22.36
C ARG A 259 15.91 -5.81 -23.59
N GLN A 260 16.13 -6.76 -24.51
CA GLN A 260 16.86 -6.48 -25.76
C GLN A 260 16.13 -5.46 -26.64
N ALA A 261 14.80 -5.55 -26.75
CA ALA A 261 13.99 -4.58 -27.48
C ALA A 261 14.06 -3.16 -26.86
N ILE A 262 14.04 -3.06 -25.53
CA ILE A 262 14.22 -1.79 -24.84
C ILE A 262 15.58 -1.16 -25.19
N ARG A 263 16.66 -1.95 -25.15
CA ARG A 263 18.03 -1.47 -25.44
C ARG A 263 18.20 -0.96 -26.87
N ARG A 264 17.46 -1.50 -27.82
CA ARG A 264 17.48 -1.07 -29.22
C ARG A 264 16.74 0.25 -29.46
N GLY A 265 15.99 0.75 -28.48
CA GLY A 265 15.21 1.98 -28.63
C GLY A 265 13.89 1.80 -29.37
N GLU A 266 13.45 0.54 -29.58
CA GLU A 266 12.18 0.22 -30.25
C GLU A 266 11.00 0.90 -29.52
N ILE A 267 10.21 1.72 -30.22
CA ILE A 267 9.02 2.37 -29.65
C ILE A 267 7.72 1.67 -30.06
N ILE A 268 7.70 1.07 -31.26
CA ILE A 268 6.53 0.42 -31.84
C ILE A 268 6.99 -0.88 -32.49
N ARG A 269 6.13 -1.90 -32.44
CA ARG A 269 6.31 -3.16 -33.15
C ARG A 269 5.04 -3.44 -33.93
N TYR A 270 5.12 -3.36 -35.26
CA TYR A 270 3.97 -3.49 -36.17
C TYR A 270 3.95 -4.89 -36.80
N ASP A 271 2.79 -5.55 -36.83
CA ASP A 271 2.61 -6.85 -37.49
C ASP A 271 2.16 -6.64 -38.93
N SER A 272 3.11 -6.59 -39.88
CA SER A 272 2.84 -6.42 -41.31
C SER A 272 1.87 -7.46 -41.90
N TYR A 273 1.77 -8.65 -41.29
CA TYR A 273 0.89 -9.74 -41.76
C TYR A 273 -0.47 -9.81 -41.06
N TRP A 274 -0.87 -8.80 -40.28
CA TRP A 274 -2.11 -8.86 -39.47
C TRP A 274 -3.38 -9.18 -40.28
N GLN A 275 -3.42 -8.83 -41.58
CA GLN A 275 -4.56 -9.06 -42.48
C GLN A 275 -4.68 -10.51 -42.97
N GLN A 276 -3.56 -11.18 -43.24
CA GLN A 276 -3.52 -12.49 -43.90
C GLN A 276 -3.81 -13.68 -42.96
N GLN A 277 -4.09 -13.40 -41.68
CA GLN A 277 -4.34 -14.42 -40.66
C GLN A 277 -5.72 -15.08 -40.83
N ASN A 278 -5.83 -16.08 -41.72
CA ASN A 278 -7.07 -16.85 -41.92
C ASN A 278 -7.31 -17.96 -40.86
N LEU A 279 -6.43 -18.12 -39.86
CA LEU A 279 -6.51 -19.20 -38.88
C LEU A 279 -6.56 -18.68 -37.45
N LEU A 280 -7.75 -18.85 -36.85
CA LEU A 280 -8.03 -18.85 -35.42
C LEU A 280 -7.18 -19.90 -34.69
N SER A 281 -5.92 -19.63 -34.37
CA SER A 281 -5.17 -20.54 -33.48
C SER A 281 -3.83 -19.98 -33.02
N LYS A 282 -3.71 -19.57 -31.76
CA LYS A 282 -2.50 -19.44 -30.91
C LYS A 282 -1.25 -18.67 -31.41
N GLN A 283 -0.97 -18.61 -32.70
CA GLN A 283 0.25 -18.08 -33.33
C GLN A 283 0.33 -16.54 -33.31
N SER A 284 -0.80 -15.83 -33.27
CA SER A 284 -0.80 -14.35 -33.19
C SER A 284 -0.19 -13.85 -31.87
N PHE A 285 -0.40 -14.58 -30.76
CA PHE A 285 0.14 -14.23 -29.45
C PHE A 285 1.63 -14.55 -29.28
N ASP A 286 2.20 -15.42 -30.14
CA ASP A 286 3.63 -15.75 -30.13
C ASP A 286 4.50 -14.62 -30.71
N ARG A 287 3.89 -13.72 -31.50
CA ARG A 287 4.55 -12.53 -32.08
C ARG A 287 4.62 -11.37 -31.09
N ILE A 288 3.75 -11.36 -30.08
CA ILE A 288 3.71 -10.31 -29.07
C ILE A 288 4.93 -10.43 -28.16
N LEU A 289 5.61 -9.31 -27.94
CA LEU A 289 6.72 -9.28 -26.99
C LEU A 289 6.16 -9.06 -25.58
N TRP A 290 5.96 -10.18 -24.88
CA TRP A 290 5.48 -10.17 -23.51
C TRP A 290 6.54 -9.73 -22.51
N ILE A 291 6.13 -8.98 -21.50
CA ILE A 291 7.00 -8.62 -20.37
C ILE A 291 7.15 -9.80 -19.42
N SER A 292 6.05 -10.50 -19.15
CA SER A 292 6.01 -11.66 -18.27
C SER A 292 4.99 -12.68 -18.77
N ASN A 293 5.05 -13.89 -18.21
CA ASN A 293 4.03 -14.92 -18.46
C ASN A 293 2.72 -14.64 -17.72
N ARG A 294 2.70 -13.63 -16.83
CA ARG A 294 1.55 -13.20 -16.04
C ARG A 294 0.78 -12.08 -16.75
N ASN A 295 -0.52 -11.97 -16.47
CA ASN A 295 -1.42 -10.97 -17.07
C ASN A 295 -1.39 -10.93 -18.61
N ARG A 296 -1.21 -12.08 -19.27
CA ARG A 296 -1.43 -12.18 -20.71
C ARG A 296 -2.92 -12.09 -20.98
N ILE A 297 -3.31 -11.30 -21.99
CA ILE A 297 -4.69 -11.25 -22.42
C ILE A 297 -5.11 -12.60 -23.02
N THR A 298 -6.23 -13.13 -22.56
CA THR A 298 -6.79 -14.41 -23.02
C THR A 298 -8.01 -14.22 -23.91
N ASP A 299 -8.79 -13.15 -23.68
CA ASP A 299 -10.01 -12.84 -24.43
C ASP A 299 -10.01 -11.39 -24.89
N VAL A 300 -10.28 -11.18 -26.18
CA VAL A 300 -10.31 -9.87 -26.84
C VAL A 300 -11.74 -9.62 -27.29
N PRO A 301 -12.37 -8.50 -26.88
CA PRO A 301 -13.76 -8.23 -27.24
C PRO A 301 -13.91 -8.05 -28.75
N LYS A 302 -14.98 -8.63 -29.30
CA LYS A 302 -15.35 -8.50 -30.72
C LYS A 302 -15.67 -7.04 -31.07
N CYS A 303 -15.56 -6.71 -32.35
CA CYS A 303 -15.88 -5.38 -32.87
C CYS A 303 -17.33 -5.02 -32.56
N GLU A 304 -17.55 -3.86 -31.94
CA GLU A 304 -18.89 -3.38 -31.59
C GLU A 304 -19.75 -3.03 -32.82
N ASN A 305 -19.11 -2.76 -33.96
CA ASN A 305 -19.81 -2.37 -35.18
C ASN A 305 -20.28 -3.57 -36.03
N CYS A 306 -19.37 -4.49 -36.37
CA CYS A 306 -19.68 -5.63 -37.25
C CYS A 306 -19.71 -7.00 -36.55
N GLY A 307 -19.34 -7.07 -35.26
CA GLY A 307 -19.25 -8.34 -34.53
C GLY A 307 -18.08 -9.24 -34.92
N SER A 308 -17.21 -8.83 -35.86
CA SER A 308 -16.02 -9.60 -36.22
C SER A 308 -14.98 -9.60 -35.09
N GLN A 309 -14.07 -10.58 -35.10
CA GLN A 309 -12.96 -10.61 -34.15
C GLN A 309 -11.99 -9.44 -34.40
N ARG A 310 -11.37 -8.96 -33.31
CA ARG A 310 -10.24 -8.04 -33.40
C ARG A 310 -8.93 -8.83 -33.40
N ARG A 311 -7.96 -8.40 -34.21
CA ARG A 311 -6.64 -9.03 -34.34
C ARG A 311 -5.57 -8.07 -33.84
N PHE A 312 -4.49 -8.63 -33.30
CA PHE A 312 -3.32 -7.85 -32.91
C PHE A 312 -2.74 -7.18 -34.14
N GLU A 313 -2.51 -5.87 -34.07
CA GLU A 313 -1.93 -5.10 -35.18
C GLU A 313 -0.58 -4.50 -34.81
N PHE A 314 -0.49 -3.85 -33.65
CA PHE A 314 0.80 -3.29 -33.19
C PHE A 314 0.90 -3.21 -31.68
N GLN A 315 2.14 -3.16 -31.22
CA GLN A 315 2.53 -3.03 -29.83
C GLN A 315 3.28 -1.70 -29.62
N ILE A 316 2.92 -0.97 -28.57
CA ILE A 316 3.62 0.25 -28.11
C ILE A 316 4.52 -0.13 -26.94
N MET A 317 5.81 0.17 -27.09
CA MET A 317 6.86 -0.14 -26.11
C MET A 317 7.00 0.98 -25.05
N PRO A 318 7.59 0.70 -23.87
CA PRO A 318 7.88 1.71 -22.84
C PRO A 318 8.80 2.83 -23.29
N ASN A 319 9.70 2.58 -24.26
CA ASN A 319 10.64 3.57 -24.77
C ASN A 319 9.93 4.84 -25.28
N LEU A 320 8.67 4.72 -25.69
CA LEU A 320 7.86 5.86 -26.08
C LEU A 320 7.64 6.86 -24.93
N LEU A 321 7.52 6.39 -23.67
CA LEU A 321 7.40 7.26 -22.49
C LEU A 321 8.63 8.19 -22.34
N ASN A 322 9.81 7.73 -22.78
CA ASN A 322 11.03 8.53 -22.79
C ASN A 322 11.05 9.61 -23.88
N LYS A 323 10.22 9.50 -24.92
CA LYS A 323 10.10 10.56 -25.94
C LYS A 323 9.06 11.60 -25.55
N ILE A 324 8.04 11.18 -24.80
CA ILE A 324 6.86 11.96 -24.44
C ILE A 324 7.11 13.02 -23.34
N GLN A 325 8.27 13.04 -22.67
CA GLN A 325 8.64 14.08 -21.69
C GLN A 325 7.58 14.29 -20.60
N LEU A 326 7.23 13.20 -19.91
CA LEU A 326 6.27 13.25 -18.82
C LEU A 326 6.75 14.17 -17.68
N SER A 327 5.84 15.00 -17.19
CA SER A 327 6.10 15.86 -16.04
C SER A 327 6.12 15.08 -14.73
N LYS A 328 6.76 15.61 -13.69
CA LYS A 328 6.84 14.99 -12.35
C LYS A 328 5.50 14.61 -11.72
N ASN A 329 4.40 15.25 -12.14
CA ASN A 329 3.05 15.01 -11.60
C ASN A 329 2.18 14.18 -12.56
N ASP A 330 2.77 13.58 -13.59
CA ASP A 330 2.08 12.72 -14.54
C ASP A 330 2.25 11.26 -14.14
N HIS A 331 1.13 10.54 -14.04
CA HIS A 331 1.07 9.14 -13.63
C HIS A 331 0.79 8.22 -14.83
N MET A 332 1.09 8.69 -16.04
CA MET A 332 0.95 7.87 -17.25
C MET A 332 2.09 6.86 -17.29
N ASP A 333 1.76 5.58 -17.16
CA ASP A 333 2.74 4.50 -17.16
C ASP A 333 2.15 3.25 -17.83
N TRP A 334 2.97 2.57 -18.63
CA TRP A 334 2.64 1.30 -19.25
C TRP A 334 3.90 0.46 -19.45
N GLY A 335 3.77 -0.84 -19.23
CA GLY A 335 4.83 -1.79 -19.58
C GLY A 335 4.77 -2.15 -21.07
N THR A 336 3.58 -2.34 -21.62
CA THR A 336 3.37 -2.58 -23.04
C THR A 336 1.90 -2.34 -23.34
N LEU A 337 1.60 -1.57 -24.38
CA LEU A 337 0.23 -1.43 -24.88
C LEU A 337 0.07 -2.27 -26.15
N LEU A 338 -0.92 -3.16 -26.14
CA LEU A 338 -1.26 -4.02 -27.26
C LEU A 338 -2.54 -3.50 -27.92
N VAL A 339 -2.47 -3.16 -29.19
CA VAL A 339 -3.60 -2.63 -29.95
C VAL A 339 -4.17 -3.72 -30.85
N PHE A 340 -5.49 -3.94 -30.72
CA PHE A 340 -6.24 -4.91 -31.49
C PHE A 340 -7.29 -4.20 -32.33
N THR A 341 -7.29 -4.45 -33.64
CA THR A 341 -8.19 -3.81 -34.60
C THR A 341 -9.10 -4.80 -35.30
N CYS A 342 -10.26 -4.34 -35.75
CA CYS A 342 -11.27 -5.21 -36.38
C CYS A 342 -10.76 -5.84 -37.68
N SER A 343 -10.81 -7.18 -37.76
CA SER A 343 -10.32 -7.99 -38.89
C SER A 343 -10.92 -7.62 -40.25
N MET A 344 -12.18 -7.19 -40.28
CA MET A 344 -12.89 -6.86 -41.51
C MET A 344 -12.74 -5.41 -41.96
N ASN A 345 -12.02 -4.56 -41.21
CA ASN A 345 -11.97 -3.12 -41.48
C ASN A 345 -13.37 -2.51 -41.71
N CYS A 346 -14.36 -2.94 -40.91
CA CYS A 346 -15.75 -2.58 -41.11
C CYS A 346 -15.99 -1.07 -41.10
N ILE A 347 -16.95 -0.59 -41.88
CA ILE A 347 -17.47 0.78 -41.85
C ILE A 347 -18.97 0.72 -41.62
N LYS A 348 -19.56 1.73 -40.98
CA LYS A 348 -21.02 1.84 -40.89
C LYS A 348 -21.60 2.35 -42.19
N ASN A 349 -22.66 1.70 -42.64
CA ASN A 349 -23.45 2.19 -43.76
C ASN A 349 -24.18 3.46 -43.31
N HIS A 350 -23.89 4.59 -43.96
CA HIS A 350 -24.38 5.95 -43.64
C HIS A 350 -23.93 6.48 -42.27
N PRO A 351 -22.68 7.00 -42.17
CA PRO A 351 -22.17 7.58 -40.93
C PRO A 351 -22.89 8.91 -40.63
N THR A 352 -23.37 9.06 -39.38
CA THR A 352 -24.06 10.29 -38.91
C THR A 352 -23.39 10.88 -37.68
N ASN A 353 -22.83 10.02 -36.82
CA ASN A 353 -22.10 10.41 -35.63
C ASN A 353 -20.58 10.41 -35.87
N VAL A 354 -19.85 11.17 -35.06
CA VAL A 354 -18.37 11.21 -35.11
C VAL A 354 -17.76 9.81 -35.00
N LEU A 355 -18.31 8.97 -34.12
CA LEU A 355 -17.83 7.60 -33.89
C LEU A 355 -18.09 6.62 -35.06
N ASP A 356 -18.91 7.01 -36.04
CA ASP A 356 -19.10 6.21 -37.23
C ASP A 356 -17.90 6.36 -38.19
N PHE A 357 -17.25 7.53 -38.19
CA PHE A 357 -15.99 7.82 -38.89
C PHE A 357 -14.77 7.39 -38.07
N TYR A 358 -14.81 7.56 -36.74
CA TYR A 358 -13.76 7.18 -35.80
C TYR A 358 -14.18 5.99 -34.94
N GLN A 359 -13.86 4.80 -35.40
CA GLN A 359 -14.33 3.57 -34.77
C GLN A 359 -13.46 3.18 -33.59
N PRO A 360 -14.04 2.88 -32.41
CA PRO A 360 -13.27 2.50 -31.25
C PRO A 360 -12.67 1.10 -31.41
N GLU A 361 -11.35 1.01 -31.26
CA GLU A 361 -10.60 -0.23 -31.24
C GLU A 361 -10.14 -0.58 -29.82
N TYR A 362 -9.67 -1.82 -29.64
CA TYR A 362 -9.37 -2.33 -28.31
C TYR A 362 -7.88 -2.18 -27.99
N ILE A 363 -7.58 -1.70 -26.79
CA ILE A 363 -6.22 -1.57 -26.27
C ILE A 363 -6.09 -2.27 -24.93
N HIS A 364 -5.06 -3.09 -24.80
CA HIS A 364 -4.73 -3.79 -23.56
C HIS A 364 -3.40 -3.27 -23.00
N ASN A 365 -3.39 -2.88 -21.73
CA ASN A 365 -2.17 -2.46 -21.04
C ASN A 365 -1.63 -3.62 -20.19
N GLN A 366 -0.50 -4.20 -20.59
CA GLN A 366 0.23 -5.15 -19.77
C GLN A 366 1.17 -4.39 -18.83
N THR A 367 0.68 -4.12 -17.61
CA THR A 367 1.49 -3.58 -16.51
C THR A 367 1.94 -4.69 -15.57
N ILE A 368 3.20 -4.65 -15.14
CA ILE A 368 3.62 -5.34 -13.92
C ILE A 368 3.12 -4.49 -12.75
N ARG A 369 1.87 -4.71 -12.31
CA ARG A 369 1.42 -4.07 -11.06
C ARG A 369 2.00 -4.86 -9.89
N ILE A 370 2.88 -4.18 -9.15
CA ILE A 370 3.43 -4.60 -7.84
C ILE A 370 2.31 -4.90 -6.82
N MET A 371 1.07 -4.50 -7.10
CA MET A 371 -0.05 -4.52 -6.14
C MET A 371 -0.54 -5.91 -5.70
N ASP A 372 -0.32 -6.97 -6.48
CA ASP A 372 -0.64 -8.34 -6.01
C ASP A 372 0.45 -8.91 -5.09
N PHE A 373 1.67 -8.36 -5.15
CA PHE A 373 2.71 -8.63 -4.16
C PHE A 373 2.59 -7.70 -2.95
N LEU A 374 2.13 -6.44 -3.12
CA LEU A 374 2.00 -5.48 -2.02
C LEU A 374 0.89 -5.85 -1.03
N ILE A 375 -0.18 -6.56 -1.39
CA ILE A 375 -1.13 -7.03 -0.37
C ILE A 375 -0.46 -8.12 0.49
N PHE A 376 0.38 -8.96 -0.11
CA PHE A 376 1.14 -9.99 0.62
C PHE A 376 2.31 -9.39 1.42
N LEU A 377 2.98 -8.36 0.88
CA LEU A 377 4.10 -7.66 1.51
C LEU A 377 3.63 -6.62 2.54
N MET A 378 2.49 -5.96 2.36
CA MET A 378 1.91 -5.03 3.35
C MET A 378 1.46 -5.79 4.60
N PHE A 379 0.96 -7.02 4.47
CA PHE A 379 0.70 -7.86 5.65
C PHE A 379 1.98 -8.25 6.41
N ILE A 380 3.14 -8.27 5.74
CA ILE A 380 4.44 -8.61 6.33
C ILE A 380 5.18 -7.35 6.85
N LEU A 381 5.10 -6.22 6.14
CA LEU A 381 5.83 -4.99 6.40
C LEU A 381 5.12 -4.01 7.35
N ILE A 382 3.79 -4.11 7.53
CA ILE A 382 3.07 -3.34 8.57
C ILE A 382 3.53 -3.75 10.00
N ARG A 383 4.32 -4.83 10.14
CA ARG A 383 4.91 -5.22 11.43
C ARG A 383 6.38 -4.84 11.66
N VAL A 384 7.11 -4.30 10.69
CA VAL A 384 8.57 -4.11 10.84
C VAL A 384 9.04 -2.83 10.13
N LYS A 385 9.57 -1.88 10.92
CA LYS A 385 10.25 -0.61 10.54
C LYS A 385 9.38 0.66 10.40
N ARG A 386 9.08 1.29 11.53
CA ARG A 386 9.52 2.69 11.75
C ARG A 386 10.89 2.64 12.43
N ILE A 387 11.73 3.66 12.20
CA ILE A 387 13.10 3.88 12.70
C ILE A 387 14.18 3.44 11.71
N SER A 388 14.66 4.42 10.91
CA SER A 388 16.07 4.66 10.53
C SER A 388 16.17 5.65 9.35
N ILE A 389 15.57 6.84 9.48
CA ILE A 389 15.89 7.99 8.62
C ILE A 389 16.46 9.07 9.54
N LEU A 390 17.71 8.88 9.96
CA LEU A 390 18.47 9.85 10.76
C LEU A 390 19.96 9.47 10.75
N CYS A 391 20.59 9.45 9.57
CA CYS A 391 22.05 9.32 9.49
C CYS A 391 22.71 9.78 8.18
N VAL A 392 22.09 10.68 7.41
CA VAL A 392 22.76 11.25 6.22
C VAL A 392 22.69 12.78 6.26
N ILE A 393 23.35 13.36 7.26
CA ILE A 393 23.85 14.73 7.22
C ILE A 393 25.26 14.68 7.83
N PHE A 394 26.24 15.27 7.13
CA PHE A 394 27.69 15.37 7.40
C PHE A 394 28.60 14.27 6.82
N PHE A 395 29.18 14.51 5.64
CA PHE A 395 30.58 15.01 5.53
C PHE A 395 30.94 15.44 4.10
N LYS A 396 31.87 16.42 4.04
CA LYS A 396 32.30 17.30 2.95
C LYS A 396 33.07 16.64 1.79
N ASN A 397 32.89 17.24 0.61
CA ASN A 397 33.87 17.59 -0.44
C ASN A 397 35.18 16.79 -0.52
N LYS A 398 35.15 15.74 -1.35
CA LYS A 398 36.22 15.43 -2.31
C LYS A 398 35.49 15.05 -3.60
N VAL A 399 35.99 15.50 -4.75
CA VAL A 399 35.47 15.14 -6.08
C VAL A 399 35.35 13.62 -6.14
N GLN A 400 34.14 13.11 -5.98
CA GLN A 400 33.83 11.69 -6.02
C GLN A 400 33.72 11.31 -7.49
N LYS A 401 34.63 10.45 -7.96
CA LYS A 401 34.35 9.65 -9.15
C LYS A 401 33.08 8.87 -8.87
N MET A 402 31.99 9.21 -9.57
CA MET A 402 30.75 8.46 -9.49
C MET A 402 30.96 7.16 -10.26
N ASN A 403 30.99 6.02 -9.56
CA ASN A 403 30.98 4.71 -10.21
C ASN A 403 29.60 4.54 -10.87
N LEU A 404 29.50 4.89 -12.16
CA LEU A 404 28.26 4.83 -12.94
C LEU A 404 27.72 3.40 -13.10
N PHE A 405 28.63 2.42 -13.07
CA PHE A 405 28.32 1.02 -13.29
C PHE A 405 29.43 0.16 -12.67
N VAL A 406 29.05 -0.86 -11.90
CA VAL A 406 29.97 -1.88 -11.37
C VAL A 406 29.45 -3.22 -11.84
N LYS A 407 30.18 -3.88 -12.75
CA LYS A 407 29.94 -5.28 -13.09
C LYS A 407 30.76 -6.13 -12.12
N PRO A 408 30.15 -6.88 -11.18
CA PRO A 408 30.92 -7.72 -10.27
C PRO A 408 31.61 -8.83 -11.07
N LEU A 409 32.94 -8.93 -10.92
CA LEU A 409 33.69 -10.10 -11.37
C LEU A 409 33.64 -11.14 -10.25
N TYR A 410 32.85 -12.19 -10.43
CA TYR A 410 32.84 -13.31 -9.51
C TYR A 410 34.12 -14.12 -9.66
N ILE A 411 34.94 -14.09 -8.61
CA ILE A 411 36.13 -14.93 -8.47
C ILE A 411 35.71 -16.16 -7.67
N HIS A 412 35.69 -17.32 -8.31
CA HIS A 412 35.44 -18.58 -7.61
C HIS A 412 36.75 -19.11 -7.05
N TYR A 413 36.88 -19.18 -5.73
CA TYR A 413 38.02 -19.80 -5.07
C TYR A 413 37.79 -21.30 -4.96
N ASN A 414 38.46 -22.08 -5.82
CA ASN A 414 38.38 -23.53 -5.79
C ASN A 414 39.51 -24.11 -4.93
N SER A 415 39.19 -25.12 -4.13
CA SER A 415 40.15 -25.86 -3.31
C SER A 415 39.81 -27.35 -3.25
N ARG A 416 40.76 -28.17 -2.81
CA ARG A 416 40.58 -29.64 -2.65
C ARG A 416 39.88 -29.93 -1.32
N LEU A 417 39.07 -30.98 -1.24
CA LEU A 417 38.22 -31.34 -0.09
C LEU A 417 38.92 -31.45 1.29
N LEU A 418 40.25 -31.62 1.35
CA LEU A 418 41.04 -31.70 2.59
C LEU A 418 42.17 -30.65 2.63
N SER A 419 42.00 -29.48 2.01
CA SER A 419 42.99 -28.40 2.10
C SER A 419 42.77 -27.51 3.31
N GLU A 420 43.81 -26.78 3.73
CA GLU A 420 43.73 -25.74 4.77
C GLU A 420 42.62 -24.71 4.48
N ALA A 421 42.35 -24.40 3.20
CA ALA A 421 41.28 -23.48 2.78
C ALA A 421 39.89 -24.04 3.06
N THR A 422 39.65 -25.33 2.82
CA THR A 422 38.37 -25.98 3.13
C THR A 422 38.12 -26.06 4.63
N ILE A 423 39.16 -26.35 5.42
CA ILE A 423 39.09 -26.39 6.88
C ILE A 423 38.76 -24.99 7.42
N PHE A 424 39.45 -23.95 6.94
CA PHE A 424 39.14 -22.57 7.28
C PHE A 424 37.70 -22.18 6.92
N PHE A 425 37.24 -22.52 5.71
CA PHE A 425 35.87 -22.24 5.27
C PHE A 425 34.81 -22.94 6.14
N ILE A 426 35.04 -24.20 6.52
CA ILE A 426 34.15 -24.93 7.43
C ILE A 426 34.12 -24.26 8.80
N ILE A 427 35.29 -23.93 9.38
CA ILE A 427 35.38 -23.29 10.69
C ILE A 427 34.67 -21.93 10.69
N ILE A 428 34.93 -21.07 9.70
CA ILE A 428 34.32 -19.74 9.65
C ILE A 428 32.81 -19.82 9.40
N THR A 429 32.34 -20.81 8.64
CA THR A 429 30.91 -21.05 8.44
C THR A 429 30.24 -21.57 9.71
N LEU A 430 30.91 -22.43 10.48
CA LEU A 430 30.42 -22.85 11.80
C LEU A 430 30.33 -21.64 12.75
N ILE A 431 31.37 -20.79 12.79
CA ILE A 431 31.35 -19.56 13.59
C ILE A 431 30.20 -18.63 13.15
N ARG A 432 29.95 -18.52 11.84
CA ARG A 432 28.86 -17.69 11.26
C ARG A 432 27.49 -18.01 11.84
N PHE A 433 27.18 -19.27 12.08
CA PHE A 433 25.88 -19.68 12.62
C PHE A 433 25.87 -19.86 14.14
N ILE A 434 26.97 -20.34 14.73
CA ILE A 434 27.06 -20.66 16.17
C ILE A 434 27.29 -19.41 17.03
N LEU A 435 28.10 -18.46 16.58
CA LEU A 435 28.43 -17.27 17.37
C LEU A 435 27.19 -16.38 17.65
N PRO A 436 26.31 -16.09 16.67
CA PRO A 436 25.06 -15.37 16.96
C PRO A 436 24.18 -16.11 17.96
N LEU A 437 24.10 -17.45 17.86
CA LEU A 437 23.34 -18.27 18.80
C LEU A 437 23.91 -18.17 20.22
N MET A 438 25.25 -18.23 20.37
CA MET A 438 25.90 -18.07 21.68
C MET A 438 25.69 -16.69 22.29
N ILE A 439 25.78 -15.63 21.49
CA ILE A 439 25.57 -14.25 21.97
C ILE A 439 24.13 -14.09 22.45
N VAL A 440 23.17 -14.51 21.63
CA VAL A 440 21.75 -14.39 21.99
C VAL A 440 21.40 -15.29 23.17
N TRP A 441 21.97 -16.50 23.26
CA TRP A 441 21.79 -17.37 24.43
C TRP A 441 22.31 -16.74 25.72
N ARG A 442 23.37 -15.93 25.64
CA ARG A 442 23.92 -15.21 26.79
C ARG A 442 23.12 -13.96 27.15
N THR A 443 22.33 -13.43 26.23
CA THR A 443 21.35 -12.40 26.55
C THR A 443 20.10 -13.07 27.13
N ASP A 444 19.74 -12.75 28.38
CA ASP A 444 18.68 -13.42 29.16
C ASP A 444 17.25 -13.35 28.55
N SER A 445 17.11 -12.84 27.33
CA SER A 445 15.84 -12.61 26.62
C SER A 445 15.53 -13.63 25.52
N PHE A 446 16.36 -14.66 25.31
CA PHE A 446 16.16 -15.60 24.20
C PHE A 446 14.87 -16.42 24.32
N TRP A 447 14.55 -16.91 25.52
CA TRP A 447 13.33 -17.66 25.82
C TRP A 447 12.45 -16.89 26.80
N ILE A 448 11.64 -15.97 26.28
CA ILE A 448 10.65 -15.23 27.08
C ILE A 448 9.54 -16.18 27.50
N LYS A 449 9.63 -16.78 28.69
CA LYS A 449 8.68 -17.80 29.19
C LYS A 449 7.40 -17.21 29.77
N GLU A 450 7.43 -15.96 30.20
CA GLU A 450 6.30 -15.25 30.81
C GLU A 450 6.11 -13.90 30.13
N SER A 451 4.86 -13.52 29.94
CA SER A 451 4.49 -12.24 29.33
C SER A 451 3.26 -11.65 29.99
N GLU A 452 3.08 -10.35 29.80
CA GLU A 452 2.00 -9.57 30.40
C GLU A 452 1.06 -9.05 29.31
N TYR A 453 -0.23 -8.96 29.63
CA TYR A 453 -1.22 -8.28 28.79
C TYR A 453 -2.20 -7.49 29.67
N ARG A 454 -2.85 -6.50 29.07
CA ARG A 454 -3.89 -5.68 29.72
C ARG A 454 -5.26 -6.09 29.23
N GLU A 455 -6.22 -6.10 30.13
CA GLU A 455 -7.63 -6.40 29.87
C GLU A 455 -8.47 -5.74 30.96
N MET A 456 -9.58 -5.12 30.56
CA MET A 456 -10.62 -4.67 31.48
C MET A 456 -11.52 -5.85 31.84
N PRO A 457 -11.64 -6.24 33.12
CA PRO A 457 -12.48 -7.36 33.51
C PRO A 457 -13.97 -7.01 33.45
N ASP A 458 -14.80 -8.02 33.17
CA ASP A 458 -16.26 -7.93 33.28
C ASP A 458 -16.66 -8.35 34.70
N ILE A 459 -17.14 -7.39 35.50
CA ILE A 459 -17.44 -7.56 36.92
C ILE A 459 -18.91 -7.26 37.16
N ASP A 460 -19.65 -8.28 37.59
CA ASP A 460 -21.07 -8.15 37.98
C ASP A 460 -21.22 -8.23 39.50
N PHE A 461 -21.89 -7.28 40.14
CA PHE A 461 -22.22 -7.37 41.56
C PHE A 461 -23.32 -8.39 41.82
N ARG A 462 -23.04 -9.41 42.65
CA ARG A 462 -24.02 -10.47 42.98
C ARG A 462 -25.13 -10.02 43.91
N LYS A 463 -25.02 -8.83 44.53
CA LYS A 463 -25.93 -8.33 45.57
C LYS A 463 -25.88 -9.13 46.88
N ASP A 464 -24.85 -9.95 47.00
CA ASP A 464 -24.51 -10.66 48.21
C ASP A 464 -23.54 -9.81 49.04
N LEU A 465 -23.87 -9.56 50.30
CA LEU A 465 -23.04 -8.80 51.22
C LEU A 465 -23.14 -9.33 52.65
N ILE A 466 -22.04 -9.16 53.39
CA ILE A 466 -21.95 -9.42 54.83
C ILE A 466 -21.33 -8.19 55.46
N LEU A 467 -22.05 -7.57 56.37
CA LEU A 467 -21.60 -6.42 57.15
C LEU A 467 -21.49 -6.83 58.61
N LEU A 468 -20.33 -6.60 59.21
CA LEU A 468 -20.11 -6.67 60.64
C LEU A 468 -19.69 -5.29 61.14
N LEU A 469 -20.29 -4.81 62.21
CA LEU A 469 -19.99 -3.53 62.83
C LEU A 469 -19.46 -3.77 64.24
N ASN A 470 -18.32 -3.18 64.54
CA ASN A 470 -17.74 -3.15 65.87
C ASN A 470 -18.31 -1.94 66.60
N VAL A 471 -19.11 -2.19 67.63
CA VAL A 471 -19.85 -1.17 68.35
C VAL A 471 -19.46 -1.16 69.82
N LYS A 472 -19.25 0.04 70.36
CA LYS A 472 -18.88 0.26 71.75
C LYS A 472 -20.00 0.96 72.50
N THR A 473 -20.47 0.36 73.59
CA THR A 473 -21.54 0.93 74.42
C THR A 473 -20.98 2.03 75.33
N ILE A 474 -21.68 3.18 75.42
CA ILE A 474 -21.21 4.34 76.21
C ILE A 474 -21.20 4.03 77.72
N ALA A 475 -22.15 3.23 78.20
CA ALA A 475 -22.31 2.93 79.63
C ALA A 475 -21.19 2.03 80.21
N ASN A 476 -20.78 0.98 79.48
CA ASN A 476 -19.86 -0.05 79.99
C ASN A 476 -18.52 -0.11 79.24
N GLN A 477 -18.34 0.64 78.15
CA GLN A 477 -17.20 0.53 77.24
C GLN A 477 -16.96 -0.87 76.65
N GLU A 478 -17.92 -1.79 76.78
CA GLU A 478 -17.87 -3.12 76.18
C GLU A 478 -18.03 -3.02 74.67
N GLU A 479 -17.21 -3.80 73.96
CA GLU A 479 -17.24 -3.93 72.51
C GLU A 479 -18.09 -5.14 72.14
N HIS A 480 -19.10 -4.91 71.30
CA HIS A 480 -19.96 -5.95 70.74
C HIS A 480 -19.94 -5.86 69.22
N ILE A 481 -20.07 -7.01 68.57
CA ILE A 481 -20.16 -7.10 67.11
C ILE A 481 -21.64 -7.25 66.77
N ILE A 482 -22.15 -6.36 65.92
CA ILE A 482 -23.49 -6.49 65.33
C ILE A 482 -23.33 -6.79 63.83
N GLY A 483 -24.21 -7.58 63.26
CA GLY A 483 -24.08 -8.09 61.90
C GLY A 483 -25.35 -7.98 61.07
N PHE A 484 -25.16 -7.93 59.76
CA PHE A 484 -26.21 -8.07 58.76
C PHE A 484 -25.65 -8.81 57.55
N SER A 485 -26.44 -9.67 56.92
CA SER A 485 -26.12 -10.22 55.61
C SER A 485 -27.34 -10.21 54.71
N THR A 486 -27.14 -10.21 53.39
CA THR A 486 -28.22 -10.54 52.44
C THR A 486 -28.42 -12.05 52.28
N ILE A 487 -27.52 -12.86 52.86
CA ILE A 487 -27.51 -14.32 52.71
C ILE A 487 -28.22 -14.96 53.90
N ASP A 488 -29.31 -15.66 53.63
CA ASP A 488 -30.18 -16.29 54.65
C ASP A 488 -29.45 -17.28 55.57
N ALA A 489 -28.44 -17.99 55.05
CA ALA A 489 -27.66 -18.94 55.84
C ALA A 489 -26.83 -18.24 56.92
N ILE A 490 -26.29 -17.06 56.62
CA ILE A 490 -25.47 -16.26 57.54
C ILE A 490 -26.37 -15.51 58.52
N ASN A 491 -27.49 -14.97 58.05
CA ASN A 491 -28.47 -14.32 58.92
C ASN A 491 -29.00 -15.25 60.01
N ARG A 492 -29.22 -16.54 59.71
CA ARG A 492 -29.61 -17.53 60.73
C ARG A 492 -28.56 -17.70 61.83
N ILE A 493 -27.27 -17.68 61.47
CA ILE A 493 -26.17 -17.76 62.44
C ILE A 493 -26.11 -16.49 63.30
N LEU A 494 -26.26 -15.32 62.69
CA LEU A 494 -26.26 -14.03 63.40
C LEU A 494 -27.48 -13.84 64.31
N ASP A 495 -28.63 -14.43 63.96
CA ASP A 495 -29.86 -14.38 64.74
C ASP A 495 -29.77 -15.25 66.01
N ASP A 496 -29.16 -16.44 65.92
CA ASP A 496 -28.89 -17.31 67.07
C ASP A 496 -28.05 -16.59 68.15
N ASP A 497 -27.12 -15.73 67.71
CA ASP A 497 -26.25 -14.94 68.58
C ASP A 497 -26.84 -13.56 68.98
N LYS A 498 -28.07 -13.22 68.54
CA LYS A 498 -28.78 -11.95 68.78
C LYS A 498 -28.07 -10.68 68.27
N TYR A 499 -27.28 -10.81 67.21
CA TYR A 499 -26.49 -9.70 66.66
C TYR A 499 -27.08 -9.08 65.38
N LEU A 500 -28.28 -9.51 64.95
CA LEU A 500 -28.88 -9.13 63.68
C LEU A 500 -29.58 -7.76 63.70
N ILE A 501 -29.36 -6.92 62.68
CA ILE A 501 -30.03 -5.62 62.49
C ILE A 501 -30.54 -5.46 61.05
N PRO A 502 -31.78 -5.02 60.82
CA PRO A 502 -32.25 -4.68 59.48
C PRO A 502 -31.61 -3.37 59.00
N ILE A 503 -31.01 -3.37 57.82
CA ILE A 503 -30.39 -2.18 57.21
C ILE A 503 -31.11 -1.80 55.92
N ASN A 504 -31.07 -0.52 55.56
CA ASN A 504 -31.52 -0.06 54.25
C ASN A 504 -30.31 -0.01 53.29
N ILE A 505 -30.48 -0.58 52.10
CA ILE A 505 -29.40 -0.79 51.13
C ILE A 505 -29.80 -0.11 49.84
N VAL A 506 -28.96 0.82 49.38
CA VAL A 506 -29.11 1.47 48.09
C VAL A 506 -27.87 1.18 47.27
N GLN A 507 -28.04 0.65 46.06
CA GLN A 507 -26.95 0.27 45.17
C GLN A 507 -27.15 0.86 43.77
N TYR A 508 -26.07 1.32 43.16
CA TYR A 508 -26.02 1.80 41.78
C TYR A 508 -24.77 1.25 41.10
N GLU A 509 -24.91 0.72 39.89
CA GLU A 509 -23.79 0.37 39.02
C GLU A 509 -23.82 1.33 37.82
N TYR A 510 -22.69 1.98 37.55
CA TYR A 510 -22.54 2.93 36.46
C TYR A 510 -21.62 2.36 35.39
N ASP A 511 -22.04 2.49 34.15
CA ASP A 511 -21.26 2.28 32.93
C ASP A 511 -21.12 3.68 32.29
N TYR A 512 -19.91 4.25 32.33
CA TYR A 512 -19.65 5.62 31.89
C TYR A 512 -19.37 5.69 30.38
N ASP A 513 -18.79 4.65 29.79
CA ASP A 513 -18.38 4.62 28.39
C ASP A 513 -19.38 3.89 27.46
N ASN A 514 -20.44 3.31 28.02
CA ASN A 514 -21.50 2.54 27.38
C ASN A 514 -20.98 1.30 26.63
N ASP A 515 -19.94 0.65 27.14
CA ASP A 515 -19.39 -0.58 26.56
C ASP A 515 -20.13 -1.87 27.01
N ASN A 516 -21.18 -1.72 27.84
CA ASN A 516 -21.93 -2.77 28.53
C ASN A 516 -21.11 -3.51 29.60
N ARG A 517 -20.07 -2.88 30.15
CA ARG A 517 -19.36 -3.31 31.34
C ARG A 517 -19.47 -2.19 32.37
N TYR A 518 -19.66 -2.56 33.63
CA TYR A 518 -19.73 -1.56 34.67
C TYR A 518 -18.32 -1.05 35.01
N ASP A 519 -18.22 0.23 35.33
CA ASP A 519 -17.00 0.93 35.75
C ASP A 519 -16.99 1.24 37.25
N GLU A 520 -18.16 1.46 37.83
CA GLU A 520 -18.30 1.89 39.22
C GLU A 520 -19.50 1.23 39.89
N LEU A 521 -19.28 0.64 41.07
CA LEU A 521 -20.33 0.27 42.00
C LEU A 521 -20.37 1.28 43.15
N LYS A 522 -21.53 1.91 43.34
CA LYS A 522 -21.84 2.73 44.51
C LYS A 522 -22.83 2.05 45.44
N LEU A 523 -22.42 1.85 46.68
CA LEU A 523 -23.18 1.16 47.72
C LEU A 523 -23.34 2.05 48.95
N ILE A 524 -24.59 2.39 49.26
CA ILE A 524 -24.96 3.23 50.41
C ILE A 524 -25.78 2.39 51.38
N LEU A 525 -25.24 2.17 52.59
CA LEU A 525 -25.90 1.45 53.68
C LEU A 525 -26.31 2.42 54.78
N ASP A 526 -27.61 2.49 55.06
CA ASP A 526 -28.16 3.24 56.20
C ASP A 526 -28.49 2.24 57.32
N ILE A 527 -27.69 2.27 58.38
CA ILE A 527 -27.74 1.32 59.50
C ILE A 527 -28.43 1.98 60.71
N PRO A 528 -29.56 1.45 61.21
CA PRO A 528 -30.36 2.09 62.26
C PRO A 528 -29.82 1.79 63.68
N VAL A 529 -28.61 2.25 63.99
CA VAL A 529 -28.01 2.17 65.33
C VAL A 529 -28.31 3.43 66.16
N ASP A 530 -28.60 3.27 67.45
CA ASP A 530 -28.79 4.42 68.36
C ASP A 530 -27.43 5.02 68.75
N LEU A 531 -26.96 5.97 67.95
CA LEU A 531 -25.68 6.66 68.14
C LEU A 531 -25.56 7.42 69.48
N ASN A 532 -26.68 7.66 70.18
CA ASN A 532 -26.68 8.29 71.51
C ASN A 532 -26.32 7.31 72.64
N ARG A 533 -26.39 6.00 72.39
CA ARG A 533 -26.10 4.94 73.37
C ARG A 533 -24.87 4.13 73.01
N THR A 534 -24.59 4.01 71.72
CA THR A 534 -23.55 3.15 71.19
C THR A 534 -22.79 3.84 70.07
N HIS A 535 -21.46 3.80 70.11
CA HIS A 535 -20.59 4.35 69.08
C HIS A 535 -20.13 3.24 68.12
N VAL A 536 -20.22 3.47 66.81
CA VAL A 536 -19.63 2.59 65.80
C VAL A 536 -18.14 2.91 65.70
N VAL A 537 -17.29 1.95 66.05
CA VAL A 537 -15.83 2.09 66.15
C VAL A 537 -15.13 1.55 64.90
N GLY A 538 -15.72 0.55 64.26
CA GLY A 538 -15.21 -0.04 63.04
C GLY A 538 -16.24 -0.89 62.35
N PHE A 539 -15.92 -1.38 61.16
CA PHE A 539 -16.75 -2.30 60.42
C PHE A 539 -15.90 -3.19 59.50
N ARG A 540 -16.44 -4.35 59.17
CA ARG A 540 -15.97 -5.23 58.11
C ARG A 540 -17.10 -5.47 57.13
N LEU A 541 -16.90 -5.10 55.89
CA LEU A 541 -17.83 -5.29 54.79
C LEU A 541 -17.22 -6.27 53.79
N LEU A 542 -17.92 -7.37 53.54
CA LEU A 542 -17.63 -8.33 52.50
C LEU A 542 -18.67 -8.20 51.41
N THR A 543 -18.24 -7.97 50.17
CA THR A 543 -19.11 -7.91 48.99
C THR A 543 -18.64 -8.91 47.94
N PHE A 544 -19.59 -9.60 47.31
CA PHE A 544 -19.29 -10.68 46.37
C PHE A 544 -19.61 -10.27 44.93
N PHE A 545 -18.74 -10.64 44.01
CA PHE A 545 -18.86 -10.32 42.59
C PHE A 545 -18.68 -11.56 41.73
N GLN A 546 -19.23 -11.54 40.53
CA GLN A 546 -18.85 -12.45 39.47
C GLN A 546 -17.79 -11.77 38.61
N TYR A 547 -16.60 -12.38 38.51
CA TYR A 547 -15.46 -11.82 37.81
C TYR A 547 -15.17 -12.66 36.55
N ARG A 548 -15.20 -12.03 35.37
CA ARG A 548 -14.97 -12.68 34.08
C ARG A 548 -13.84 -12.03 33.29
N LEU A 549 -12.99 -12.86 32.68
CA LEU A 549 -12.01 -12.48 31.66
C LEU A 549 -12.31 -13.24 30.37
N SER A 550 -12.16 -12.58 29.22
CA SER A 550 -12.55 -13.11 27.91
C SER A 550 -11.55 -12.88 26.78
N GLU A 551 -10.62 -11.93 26.87
CA GLU A 551 -9.78 -11.55 25.73
C GLU A 551 -8.75 -12.61 25.34
N ARG A 552 -7.84 -12.96 26.25
CA ARG A 552 -6.81 -14.00 26.02
C ARG A 552 -7.08 -15.27 26.81
N ILE A 553 -7.57 -15.10 28.03
CA ILE A 553 -7.75 -16.16 29.01
C ILE A 553 -9.22 -16.14 29.41
N GLN A 554 -9.83 -17.31 29.40
CA GLN A 554 -11.21 -17.45 29.81
C GLN A 554 -11.24 -17.89 31.27
N LEU A 555 -11.48 -16.91 32.14
CA LEU A 555 -11.61 -17.09 33.59
C LEU A 555 -13.02 -16.66 33.98
N GLU A 556 -13.70 -17.52 34.73
CA GLU A 556 -14.89 -17.13 35.48
C GLU A 556 -14.67 -17.55 36.92
N MET A 557 -14.83 -16.60 37.84
CA MET A 557 -14.71 -16.88 39.25
C MET A 557 -15.65 -16.00 40.07
N GLU A 558 -16.06 -16.52 41.21
CA GLU A 558 -16.62 -15.66 42.24
C GLU A 558 -15.47 -14.95 42.96
N SER A 559 -15.58 -13.63 43.04
CA SER A 559 -14.62 -12.76 43.70
C SER A 559 -15.21 -12.08 44.93
N LEU A 560 -14.33 -11.63 45.82
CA LEU A 560 -14.67 -11.04 47.10
C LEU A 560 -13.89 -9.74 47.25
N ALA A 561 -14.58 -8.67 47.65
CA ALA A 561 -13.96 -7.47 48.18
C ALA A 561 -14.11 -7.46 49.70
N ASP A 562 -12.98 -7.55 50.41
CA ASP A 562 -12.91 -7.45 51.87
C ASP A 562 -12.46 -6.05 52.26
N LEU A 563 -13.35 -5.32 52.94
CA LEU A 563 -13.11 -3.99 53.46
C LEU A 563 -13.20 -4.02 54.98
N ASN A 564 -12.05 -3.98 55.65
CA ASN A 564 -11.97 -4.05 57.10
C ASN A 564 -11.33 -2.78 57.68
N ILE A 565 -12.14 -1.94 58.33
CA ILE A 565 -11.69 -0.68 58.92
C ILE A 565 -12.03 -0.66 60.39
N ASN A 566 -11.01 -0.44 61.22
CA ASN A 566 -11.15 -0.27 62.65
C ASN A 566 -10.55 1.10 63.01
N ASP A 567 -11.42 2.04 63.34
CA ASP A 567 -11.02 3.32 63.90
C ASP A 567 -11.13 3.29 65.43
N ARG A 568 -10.61 4.30 66.12
CA ARG A 568 -10.73 4.40 67.60
C ARG A 568 -11.84 5.34 68.05
N ILE A 569 -12.42 6.09 67.11
CA ILE A 569 -13.35 7.18 67.37
C ILE A 569 -14.72 6.78 66.81
N GLY A 570 -15.78 6.98 67.60
CA GLY A 570 -17.15 6.75 67.18
C GLY A 570 -17.52 7.58 65.95
N GLY A 571 -17.89 6.91 64.86
CA GLY A 571 -18.31 7.54 63.61
C GLY A 571 -19.82 7.67 63.47
N GLN A 572 -20.26 8.66 62.69
CA GLN A 572 -21.65 8.76 62.21
C GLN A 572 -21.76 8.48 60.71
N TYR A 573 -20.76 8.90 59.96
CA TYR A 573 -20.72 8.79 58.50
C TYR A 573 -19.33 8.36 58.05
N VAL A 574 -19.28 7.42 57.11
CA VAL A 574 -18.04 6.93 56.54
C VAL A 574 -18.18 6.89 55.03
N ARG A 575 -17.24 7.53 54.33
CA ARG A 575 -17.13 7.46 52.88
C ARG A 575 -15.82 6.80 52.50
N ILE A 576 -15.88 5.77 51.68
CA ILE A 576 -14.73 5.02 51.22
C ILE A 576 -14.80 4.89 49.72
N GLU A 577 -13.68 5.18 49.08
CA GLU A 577 -13.51 4.98 47.66
C GLU A 577 -12.25 4.16 47.43
N GLY A 578 -12.31 3.24 46.49
CA GLY A 578 -11.18 2.43 46.13
C GLY A 578 -11.48 1.56 44.94
N HIS A 579 -10.55 0.68 44.60
CA HIS A 579 -10.66 -0.18 43.43
C HIS A 579 -10.48 -1.65 43.75
N LEU A 580 -11.12 -2.49 42.94
CA LEU A 580 -11.01 -3.93 43.05
C LEU A 580 -9.80 -4.45 42.26
N GLU A 581 -8.72 -4.83 42.93
CA GLU A 581 -7.49 -5.32 42.31
C GLU A 581 -7.46 -6.85 42.25
N PHE A 582 -7.10 -7.42 41.09
CA PHE A 582 -6.88 -8.86 40.93
C PHE A 582 -5.45 -9.25 41.32
N VAL A 583 -5.34 -10.23 42.23
CA VAL A 583 -4.06 -10.76 42.69
C VAL A 583 -3.85 -12.18 42.17
N GLN A 584 -2.77 -12.34 41.41
CA GLN A 584 -2.31 -13.62 40.87
C GLN A 584 -1.11 -14.18 41.64
N ARG A 585 -1.23 -15.39 42.22
CA ARG A 585 -0.08 -16.09 42.84
C ARG A 585 0.76 -16.88 41.85
N LYS A 586 0.15 -17.26 40.72
CA LYS A 586 0.81 -17.95 39.61
C LYS A 586 0.35 -17.34 38.30
N PRO A 587 1.22 -17.21 37.29
CA PRO A 587 0.79 -16.83 35.95
C PRO A 587 -0.27 -17.79 35.41
N PHE A 588 -1.12 -17.28 34.54
CA PHE A 588 -2.06 -18.11 33.80
C PHE A 588 -1.35 -18.97 32.75
N ASN A 589 -2.03 -20.04 32.32
CA ASN A 589 -1.56 -20.80 31.16
C ASN A 589 -1.88 -20.03 29.86
N HIS A 590 -1.07 -20.18 28.82
CA HIS A 590 -1.31 -19.52 27.53
C HIS A 590 -2.66 -19.86 26.87
N ARG A 591 -3.27 -20.97 27.26
CA ARG A 591 -4.56 -21.48 26.78
C ARG A 591 -5.24 -22.24 27.91
N GLY A 592 -6.56 -22.16 27.96
CA GLY A 592 -7.38 -22.93 28.88
C GLY A 592 -8.56 -22.12 29.38
N TYR A 593 -9.50 -22.86 29.96
CA TYR A 593 -10.66 -22.31 30.65
C TYR A 593 -10.51 -22.64 32.13
N GLU A 594 -10.66 -21.65 32.99
CA GLU A 594 -10.38 -21.81 34.42
C GLU A 594 -11.64 -21.64 35.26
N PHE A 595 -12.65 -22.51 35.05
CA PHE A 595 -13.93 -22.46 35.77
C PHE A 595 -13.88 -23.00 37.22
N ARG A 596 -12.71 -23.46 37.69
CA ARG A 596 -12.58 -24.12 39.01
C ARG A 596 -12.97 -23.22 40.18
N PHE A 597 -12.90 -21.90 39.97
CA PHE A 597 -13.20 -20.90 40.99
C PHE A 597 -14.60 -20.29 40.84
N ASN A 598 -15.40 -20.76 39.89
CA ASN A 598 -16.81 -20.38 39.68
C ASN A 598 -17.76 -21.17 40.63
N GLN A 599 -17.31 -21.46 41.84
CA GLN A 599 -18.09 -22.13 42.87
C GLN A 599 -18.29 -21.17 44.04
N SER A 600 -19.50 -21.24 44.63
CA SER A 600 -19.89 -20.47 45.80
C SER A 600 -18.78 -20.49 46.85
N ILE A 601 -18.23 -19.32 47.19
CA ILE A 601 -17.25 -19.14 48.27
C ILE A 601 -17.85 -19.61 49.60
N ILE A 602 -19.15 -19.39 49.76
CA ILE A 602 -19.91 -19.76 50.95
C ILE A 602 -20.42 -21.19 50.78
N PRO A 603 -19.90 -22.16 51.56
CA PRO A 603 -20.41 -23.53 51.53
C PRO A 603 -21.83 -23.58 52.13
N SER A 604 -22.64 -24.57 51.74
CA SER A 604 -24.01 -24.72 52.23
C SER A 604 -24.13 -25.35 53.64
N ASP A 605 -23.00 -25.55 54.33
CA ASP A 605 -22.94 -26.24 55.63
C ASP A 605 -23.30 -25.35 56.83
N LYS A 606 -23.81 -25.98 57.91
CA LYS A 606 -24.47 -25.27 59.03
C LYS A 606 -23.54 -24.68 60.11
N LYS A 607 -22.22 -24.88 60.03
CA LYS A 607 -21.26 -24.30 61.00
C LYS A 607 -20.12 -23.67 60.24
N ILE A 608 -20.26 -22.39 59.89
CA ILE A 608 -19.25 -21.65 59.15
C ILE A 608 -18.81 -20.48 60.01
N HIS A 609 -17.52 -20.43 60.32
CA HIS A 609 -16.89 -19.24 60.88
C HIS A 609 -16.46 -18.31 59.74
N LEU A 610 -16.58 -17.00 59.93
CA LEU A 610 -16.21 -16.01 58.91
C LEU A 610 -14.74 -16.12 58.53
N GLU A 611 -13.89 -16.44 59.50
CA GLU A 611 -12.46 -16.64 59.33
C GLU A 611 -12.17 -17.77 58.34
N ASP A 612 -12.98 -18.83 58.33
CA ASP A 612 -12.82 -19.95 57.41
C ASP A 612 -13.10 -19.56 55.96
N ILE A 613 -14.05 -18.64 55.74
CA ILE A 613 -14.37 -18.11 54.41
C ILE A 613 -13.18 -17.32 53.87
N LEU A 614 -12.65 -16.40 54.68
CA LEU A 614 -11.50 -15.57 54.31
C LEU A 614 -10.24 -16.42 54.12
N LEU A 615 -10.04 -17.43 54.97
CA LEU A 615 -8.93 -18.36 54.83
C LEU A 615 -9.03 -19.17 53.53
N ARG A 616 -10.19 -19.75 53.21
CA ARG A 616 -10.42 -20.47 51.95
C ARG A 616 -10.23 -19.58 50.74
N TYR A 617 -10.70 -18.35 50.80
CA TYR A 617 -10.56 -17.38 49.72
C TYR A 617 -9.10 -16.97 49.50
N SER A 618 -8.38 -16.63 50.58
CA SER A 618 -6.97 -16.28 50.53
C SER A 618 -6.05 -17.43 50.10
N LEU A 619 -6.47 -18.69 50.25
CA LEU A 619 -5.72 -19.86 49.75
C LEU A 619 -5.88 -20.10 48.25
N ARG A 620 -6.80 -19.39 47.56
CA ARG A 620 -6.98 -19.51 46.11
C ARG A 620 -5.72 -19.04 45.36
N LYS A 621 -5.55 -19.58 44.15
CA LYS A 621 -4.46 -19.18 43.25
C LYS A 621 -4.67 -17.76 42.69
N TYR A 622 -5.94 -17.42 42.53
CA TYR A 622 -6.46 -16.17 41.96
C TYR A 622 -7.52 -15.65 42.91
N PHE A 623 -7.41 -14.40 43.32
CA PHE A 623 -8.35 -13.74 44.21
C PHE A 623 -8.32 -12.23 43.96
N THR A 624 -9.32 -11.51 44.45
CA THR A 624 -9.39 -10.05 44.40
C THR A 624 -9.19 -9.46 45.78
N GLN A 625 -8.65 -8.25 45.83
CA GLN A 625 -8.55 -7.45 47.05
C GLN A 625 -9.10 -6.06 46.79
N MET A 626 -9.73 -5.45 47.79
CA MET A 626 -10.13 -4.06 47.73
C MET A 626 -8.95 -3.20 48.15
N ASN A 627 -8.50 -2.30 47.28
CA ASN A 627 -7.49 -1.31 47.63
C ASN A 627 -8.17 0.04 47.86
N VAL A 628 -7.97 0.63 49.04
CA VAL A 628 -8.65 1.86 49.45
C VAL A 628 -7.82 3.07 49.02
N ASP A 629 -8.37 3.89 48.14
CA ASP A 629 -7.73 5.12 47.65
C ASP A 629 -8.05 6.32 48.54
N TYR A 630 -9.30 6.39 49.01
CA TYR A 630 -9.79 7.48 49.83
C TYR A 630 -10.68 6.96 50.97
N GLN A 631 -10.41 7.44 52.18
CA GLN A 631 -11.21 7.16 53.36
C GLN A 631 -11.52 8.48 54.08
N HIS A 632 -12.80 8.72 54.34
CA HIS A 632 -13.26 9.83 55.15
C HIS A 632 -14.15 9.33 56.29
N TRP A 633 -13.65 9.47 57.52
CA TRP A 633 -14.37 9.13 58.74
C TRP A 633 -14.88 10.39 59.42
N GLN A 634 -16.21 10.58 59.45
CA GLN A 634 -16.82 11.69 60.16
C GLN A 634 -17.17 11.28 61.59
N PRO A 635 -16.51 11.87 62.61
CA PRO A 635 -16.82 11.56 63.99
C PRO A 635 -18.25 12.00 64.32
N TYR A 636 -18.89 11.26 65.22
CA TYR A 636 -20.22 11.62 65.71
C TYR A 636 -20.16 13.00 66.40
N GLN A 637 -20.90 13.96 65.87
CA GLN A 637 -21.06 15.28 66.46
C GLN A 637 -22.42 15.35 67.15
N SER A 638 -22.42 15.46 68.48
CA SER A 638 -23.62 15.71 69.28
C SER A 638 -24.11 17.14 69.03
N ILE A 639 -24.77 17.37 67.89
CA ILE A 639 -25.36 18.67 67.58
C ILE A 639 -26.87 18.57 67.80
N LEU A 640 -27.30 19.14 68.94
CA LEU A 640 -28.63 19.64 69.25
C LEU A 640 -29.83 18.68 69.10
N ASN A 641 -30.26 18.11 70.23
CA ASN A 641 -31.67 17.97 70.64
C ASN A 641 -32.72 17.50 69.60
N THR A 642 -32.40 16.55 68.71
CA THR A 642 -33.41 15.89 67.88
C THR A 642 -33.72 14.48 68.41
N ARG A 643 -35.00 14.20 68.71
CA ARG A 643 -35.54 12.86 69.03
C ARG A 643 -35.47 11.87 67.85
N THR A 644 -34.84 12.24 66.75
CA THR A 644 -34.69 11.41 65.55
C THR A 644 -33.49 10.50 65.70
N LYS A 645 -33.71 9.19 65.58
CA LYS A 645 -32.65 8.19 65.47
C LYS A 645 -31.89 8.47 64.17
N HIS A 646 -30.69 9.03 64.25
CA HIS A 646 -29.83 9.19 63.07
C HIS A 646 -29.15 7.85 62.78
N PRO A 647 -29.36 7.25 61.59
CA PRO A 647 -28.66 6.03 61.23
C PRO A 647 -27.17 6.33 61.01
N PHE A 648 -26.33 5.33 61.25
CA PHE A 648 -24.96 5.33 60.78
C PHE A 648 -24.97 5.08 59.26
N ARG A 649 -24.37 5.99 58.48
CA ARG A 649 -24.35 5.89 57.02
C ARG A 649 -22.97 5.49 56.52
N LEU A 650 -22.91 4.41 55.76
CA LEU A 650 -21.71 3.92 55.08
C LEU A 650 -21.87 4.08 53.57
N ASP A 651 -21.04 4.92 52.96
CA ASP A 651 -20.98 5.19 51.52
C ASP A 651 -19.70 4.56 50.97
N VAL A 652 -19.83 3.52 50.13
CA VAL A 652 -18.71 2.79 49.53
C VAL A 652 -18.81 2.88 48.03
N THR A 653 -17.76 3.42 47.40
CA THR A 653 -17.58 3.42 45.95
C THR A 653 -16.44 2.47 45.58
N ILE A 654 -16.71 1.53 44.69
CA ILE A 654 -15.75 0.56 44.17
C ILE A 654 -15.60 0.81 42.67
N TYR A 655 -14.39 1.18 42.25
CA TYR A 655 -14.04 1.37 40.86
C TYR A 655 -13.48 0.07 40.25
N TYR A 656 -13.85 -0.17 39.00
CA TYR A 656 -13.33 -1.21 38.13
C TYR A 656 -12.39 -0.56 37.12
N HIS A 657 -11.20 -1.14 36.91
CA HIS A 657 -10.21 -0.57 36.01
C HIS A 657 -9.49 -1.65 35.22
N ASP A 658 -8.82 -1.23 34.15
CA ASP A 658 -7.92 -2.07 33.36
C ASP A 658 -6.72 -2.56 34.20
N GLN A 659 -6.38 -3.85 34.07
CA GLN A 659 -5.38 -4.53 34.88
C GLN A 659 -4.39 -5.34 34.06
N LEU A 660 -3.19 -5.53 34.61
CA LEU A 660 -2.11 -6.30 34.00
C LEU A 660 -2.13 -7.77 34.47
N PHE A 661 -2.36 -8.69 33.53
CA PHE A 661 -2.37 -10.13 33.79
C PHE A 661 -1.11 -10.81 33.25
N ARG A 662 -0.54 -11.76 34.02
CA ARG A 662 0.66 -12.52 33.65
C ARG A 662 0.27 -13.90 33.15
N TYR A 663 0.90 -14.34 32.07
CA TYR A 663 0.70 -15.68 31.52
C TYR A 663 1.99 -16.31 31.00
N TYR A 664 2.06 -17.64 31.07
CA TYR A 664 3.11 -18.42 30.43
C TYR A 664 2.97 -18.34 28.92
N THR A 665 4.07 -18.18 28.19
CA THR A 665 4.05 -18.10 26.73
C THR A 665 3.96 -19.46 26.07
N GLY A 666 3.29 -19.55 24.91
CA GLY A 666 3.26 -20.78 24.11
C GLY A 666 4.49 -20.94 23.20
N PHE A 667 4.65 -22.14 22.63
CA PHE A 667 5.77 -22.51 21.75
C PHE A 667 6.01 -21.51 20.60
N TRP A 668 4.96 -21.09 19.89
CA TRP A 668 5.09 -20.17 18.76
C TRP A 668 5.53 -18.76 19.15
N TYR A 669 5.14 -18.31 20.35
CA TYR A 669 5.57 -17.02 20.87
C TYR A 669 7.07 -17.03 21.19
N LEU A 670 7.55 -18.11 21.80
CA LEU A 670 8.96 -18.35 22.09
C LEU A 670 9.81 -18.34 20.80
N ILE A 671 9.42 -19.12 19.79
CA ILE A 671 10.14 -19.20 18.51
C ILE A 671 10.18 -17.85 17.79
N LYS A 672 9.07 -17.11 17.78
CA LYS A 672 9.01 -15.78 17.15
C LYS A 672 10.08 -14.84 17.71
N TRP A 673 10.18 -14.73 19.03
CA TRP A 673 11.13 -13.81 19.66
C TRP A 673 12.57 -14.30 19.58
N ALA A 674 12.79 -15.62 19.70
CA ALA A 674 14.09 -16.25 19.50
C ALA A 674 14.67 -15.95 18.09
N LEU A 675 13.86 -16.10 17.04
CA LEU A 675 14.29 -15.85 15.66
C LEU A 675 14.61 -14.38 15.39
N VAL A 676 13.80 -13.45 15.93
CA VAL A 676 14.03 -12.00 15.77
C VAL A 676 15.38 -11.60 16.37
N GLN A 677 15.70 -12.08 17.56
CA GLN A 677 16.98 -11.79 18.22
C GLN A 677 18.16 -12.44 17.49
N TYR A 678 18.01 -13.71 17.10
CA TYR A 678 19.03 -14.43 16.33
C TYR A 678 19.38 -13.70 15.03
N LEU A 679 18.37 -13.33 14.24
CA LEU A 679 18.57 -12.69 12.94
C LEU A 679 19.21 -11.30 13.07
N ALA A 680 18.86 -10.54 14.11
CA ALA A 680 19.46 -9.23 14.37
C ALA A 680 20.98 -9.33 14.62
N VAL A 681 21.43 -10.32 15.40
CA VAL A 681 22.85 -10.53 15.67
C VAL A 681 23.55 -11.22 14.48
N PHE A 682 22.86 -12.14 13.80
CA PHE A 682 23.37 -12.87 12.64
C PHE A 682 23.81 -11.92 11.54
N ILE A 683 23.01 -10.91 11.17
CA ILE A 683 23.36 -9.96 10.10
C ILE A 683 24.68 -9.24 10.37
N ILE A 684 24.95 -8.84 11.63
CA ILE A 684 26.17 -8.11 11.99
C ILE A 684 27.39 -9.05 11.92
N ILE A 685 27.25 -10.26 12.45
CA ILE A 685 28.33 -11.26 12.41
C ILE A 685 28.60 -11.71 10.97
N ASP A 686 27.55 -11.88 10.19
CA ASP A 686 27.63 -12.26 8.79
C ASP A 686 28.45 -11.26 7.98
N TYR A 687 28.17 -9.97 8.15
CA TYR A 687 28.92 -8.89 7.53
C TYR A 687 30.41 -8.93 7.91
N PHE A 688 30.72 -9.14 9.19
CA PHE A 688 32.12 -9.21 9.67
C PHE A 688 32.85 -10.45 9.15
N ILE A 689 32.18 -11.61 9.11
CA ILE A 689 32.75 -12.85 8.59
C ILE A 689 32.99 -12.74 7.08
N HIS A 690 32.05 -12.15 6.34
CA HIS A 690 32.24 -11.88 4.92
C HIS A 690 33.48 -11.00 4.69
N TRP A 691 33.68 -9.97 5.49
CA TRP A 691 34.88 -9.13 5.45
C TRP A 691 36.18 -9.92 5.72
N ILE A 692 36.19 -10.82 6.72
CA ILE A 692 37.35 -11.71 6.98
C ILE A 692 37.60 -12.64 5.81
N GLN A 693 36.54 -13.23 5.23
CA GLN A 693 36.67 -14.13 4.08
C GLN A 693 37.29 -13.42 2.89
N CYS A 694 36.85 -12.19 2.57
CA CYS A 694 37.48 -11.37 1.54
C CYS A 694 38.97 -11.14 1.84
N LEU A 695 39.33 -10.77 3.08
CA LEU A 695 40.73 -10.56 3.46
C LEU A 695 41.60 -11.81 3.25
N VAL A 696 41.11 -12.99 3.67
CA VAL A 696 41.87 -14.24 3.60
C VAL A 696 42.01 -14.75 2.17
N PHE A 697 40.93 -14.70 1.38
CA PHE A 697 40.93 -15.23 0.02
C PHE A 697 41.53 -14.25 -0.99
N ASP A 698 41.20 -12.94 -0.92
CA ASP A 698 41.78 -11.93 -1.82
C ASP A 698 43.25 -11.64 -1.47
N GLY A 699 43.62 -11.81 -0.19
CA GLY A 699 45.00 -11.69 0.28
C GLY A 699 45.87 -12.93 0.04
N TYR A 700 45.32 -14.00 -0.55
CA TYR A 700 46.01 -15.28 -0.81
C TYR A 700 46.73 -15.88 0.41
N ILE A 701 46.21 -15.65 1.62
CA ILE A 701 46.81 -16.16 2.87
C ILE A 701 46.74 -17.69 2.93
N VAL A 702 45.75 -18.28 2.27
CA VAL A 702 45.59 -19.73 2.14
C VAL A 702 45.59 -20.13 0.66
N ALA A 703 46.27 -21.24 0.34
CA ALA A 703 46.40 -21.73 -1.03
C ALA A 703 45.03 -22.04 -1.66
N THR A 704 44.58 -21.18 -2.58
CA THR A 704 43.34 -21.32 -3.34
C THR A 704 43.60 -21.04 -4.82
N ILE A 705 42.83 -21.69 -5.70
CA ILE A 705 42.93 -21.46 -7.15
C ILE A 705 41.78 -20.53 -7.54
N PRO A 706 42.04 -19.24 -7.82
CA PRO A 706 41.01 -18.33 -8.29
C PRO A 706 40.64 -18.68 -9.72
N ARG A 707 39.35 -18.97 -9.96
CA ARG A 707 38.79 -19.19 -11.29
C ARG A 707 37.85 -18.03 -11.61
N ILE A 708 38.27 -17.21 -12.56
CA ILE A 708 37.45 -16.09 -13.07
C ILE A 708 36.50 -16.64 -14.12
N GLN A 709 35.20 -16.41 -13.96
CA GLN A 709 34.15 -16.99 -14.79
C GLN A 709 34.21 -16.53 -16.26
N ASN A 710 34.91 -15.42 -16.56
CA ASN A 710 35.01 -14.83 -17.90
C ASN A 710 36.42 -14.30 -18.22
N VAL A 711 37.41 -15.19 -18.39
CA VAL A 711 38.78 -14.84 -18.79
C VAL A 711 38.81 -14.09 -20.13
N HIS A 712 37.92 -14.43 -21.07
CA HIS A 712 37.80 -13.74 -22.36
C HIS A 712 37.35 -12.28 -22.22
N LEU A 713 36.48 -11.97 -21.27
CA LEU A 713 36.02 -10.60 -21.03
C LEU A 713 37.14 -9.74 -20.44
N LEU A 714 37.95 -10.30 -19.53
CA LEU A 714 39.10 -9.59 -18.94
C LEU A 714 40.17 -9.26 -19.99
N ASN A 715 40.47 -10.20 -20.89
CA ASN A 715 41.41 -9.98 -22.01
C ASN A 715 40.88 -8.95 -23.01
N SER A 716 39.57 -8.95 -23.29
CA SER A 716 38.96 -7.95 -24.18
C SER A 716 39.00 -6.51 -23.60
N ILE A 717 38.96 -6.37 -22.28
CA ILE A 717 39.03 -5.08 -21.58
C ILE A 717 40.48 -4.59 -21.48
N LEU A 718 41.45 -5.48 -21.29
CA LEU A 718 42.87 -5.13 -21.24
C LEU A 718 43.43 -4.75 -22.62
N MET A 719 42.98 -5.42 -23.70
CA MET A 719 43.39 -5.07 -25.07
C MET A 719 42.83 -3.72 -25.55
N LYS A 720 41.66 -3.30 -25.06
CA LYS A 720 41.06 -1.98 -25.38
C LYS A 720 41.73 -0.78 -24.69
N LYS A 721 42.74 -0.99 -23.83
CA LYS A 721 43.47 0.08 -23.12
C LYS A 721 44.86 0.39 -23.71
N GLN A 722 45.22 -0.17 -24.86
CA GLN A 722 46.50 0.09 -25.55
C GLN A 722 46.38 0.94 -26.83
N PHE A 723 45.26 1.63 -27.05
CA PHE A 723 45.15 2.67 -28.08
C PHE A 723 44.62 3.96 -27.47
#